data_AF-A0AA85IYW7-F1
#
_entry.id   AF-A0AA85IYW7-F1
#
_cell.length_a   1.000
_cell.length_b   1.000
_cell.length_c   1.000
_cell.angle_alpha   90.00
_cell.angle_beta   90.00
_cell.angle_gamma   90.00
#
_symmetry.space_group_name_H-M   'P 1'
#
loop_
_entity.id
_entity.type
_entity.pdbx_description
1 polymer ?
#
loop_
_entity_poly.entity_id
_entity_poly.type
_entity_poly.pdbx_seq_one_letter_code
_entity_poly.pdbx_strand_id
1 'polypeptide(L)'
;MSIKIKAEPGVSNKVKTKKRHGEEPKIIPVKVAKMKKRELEISGTASNNDVKVHKPKGIKQKSGKKFKKPVKASMDKRERRLLKLKSKKHSEVVMQLLPIWEQFRRIDFSKEKRCQRIQEVLKVSKNIIPDLCMAHDTSRILEDCVKHGTESQRWEIFGELHKKFVVLAKSRYARFVLLKLMKYGDKQHRLEMFKAFRGRIQRLTQHRFASEIIDTLYNDYATATQRNEMIQEFYGNRHALRLGEHESYNLEDTLKLHPDKSEVILNNLTVILINLVTKGLNKFSIVQHLLLEYLNSAFTFSKAPASSSSSSSTSGVTSTEKPSTTDLSQSNAAVVPVLIDESIDCKVSLPKSFNDNFTTLLEALIDGQLVPMLHTREGVRCALKILWACNPQKRKLLIKGLKTCIKNIAFNEHGHLFIIGLIDAVDDIVLLQKTVFREILDDLELFVMHPNARKVLLYMLSPRDSRHFSPQLINSILTPGDTNLHTKKLLGVRALEMRTSQSLVLPGLLNLAREKLTELFIGDASDPTNEPAIIACKDLGRLILLSEILDKSAPHNLNPDIVISQYNRSNDSTRALVVKCTIPESDLSAYKVSRQAALEELITCVLLPEFIPSGNNNDGQSKPNVSRDDLRLSRHKMAVALVEAYLAKLKNPDIKSFTGGNGLDNGEDEEYDDDRDDGGDDDDEEEVDEEVEEDDKHMSIDEIFTDLQIDSKPFIERPEGVIIIRRLLQGEKEHKTFTFGRLIMKNVPMKNLCSWTKCNRTCYLLVNSPT
;
A
#
# COMPACT_ATOMS: atom_id res chain seq x y z
N MET A 1 -49.12 61.78 -17.87
CA MET A 1 -48.99 63.25 -18.06
C MET A 1 -47.61 63.55 -18.61
N SER A 2 -47.44 64.69 -19.29
CA SER A 2 -46.20 65.09 -19.96
C SER A 2 -45.27 65.88 -19.03
N ILE A 3 -43.97 65.83 -19.32
CA ILE A 3 -43.06 67.00 -19.35
C ILE A 3 -41.90 66.67 -20.32
N LYS A 4 -41.34 67.67 -21.00
CA LYS A 4 -40.35 67.52 -22.07
C LYS A 4 -39.07 68.32 -21.82
N ILE A 5 -37.92 67.64 -22.01
CA ILE A 5 -36.74 68.07 -22.79
C ILE A 5 -36.04 69.40 -22.43
N LYS A 6 -34.71 69.33 -22.21
CA LYS A 6 -33.74 70.26 -22.84
C LYS A 6 -32.35 69.61 -23.03
N ALA A 7 -31.70 69.94 -24.15
CA ALA A 7 -30.37 69.49 -24.65
C ALA A 7 -29.96 70.44 -25.81
N GLU A 8 -28.76 70.41 -26.41
CA GLU A 8 -27.52 69.64 -26.17
C GLU A 8 -26.39 70.68 -25.86
N PRO A 9 -25.14 70.76 -26.42
CA PRO A 9 -24.28 69.86 -27.23
C PRO A 9 -23.06 69.32 -26.42
N GLY A 10 -22.15 68.49 -26.94
CA GLY A 10 -22.04 67.80 -28.24
C GLY A 10 -20.59 67.75 -28.77
N VAL A 11 -20.33 67.02 -29.88
CA VAL A 11 -19.01 66.80 -30.58
C VAL A 11 -18.10 65.71 -29.97
N SER A 12 -18.25 64.43 -30.35
CA SER A 12 -17.53 63.69 -31.43
C SER A 12 -16.25 62.94 -30.97
N ASN A 13 -15.78 61.85 -31.58
CA ASN A 13 -15.96 61.41 -32.98
C ASN A 13 -16.02 59.86 -33.18
N LYS A 14 -16.11 59.40 -34.43
CA LYS A 14 -16.70 58.09 -34.83
C LYS A 14 -15.74 56.89 -35.00
N VAL A 15 -16.31 55.73 -34.65
CA VAL A 15 -16.13 54.36 -35.18
C VAL A 15 -15.49 54.22 -36.58
N LYS A 16 -14.62 53.21 -36.74
CA LYS A 16 -14.54 52.37 -37.96
C LYS A 16 -14.38 50.89 -37.60
N THR A 17 -15.10 50.01 -38.29
CA THR A 17 -15.09 48.55 -38.11
C THR A 17 -14.26 47.85 -39.20
N LYS A 18 -13.78 46.62 -38.92
CA LYS A 18 -13.39 45.65 -39.96
C LYS A 18 -13.48 44.21 -39.42
N LYS A 19 -14.07 43.30 -40.21
CA LYS A 19 -14.09 41.85 -39.94
C LYS A 19 -12.72 41.21 -40.19
N ARG A 20 -12.43 40.08 -39.53
CA ARG A 20 -11.67 38.96 -40.10
C ARG A 20 -12.25 37.62 -39.64
N HIS A 21 -12.05 36.58 -40.44
CA HIS A 21 -12.33 35.18 -40.08
C HIS A 21 -11.21 34.62 -39.19
N GLY A 22 -11.42 33.44 -38.61
CA GLY A 22 -10.46 32.79 -37.72
C GLY A 22 -9.37 31.99 -38.46
N GLU A 23 -8.34 31.65 -37.69
CA GLU A 23 -7.36 30.58 -37.95
C GLU A 23 -7.15 29.84 -36.62
N GLU A 24 -6.74 28.57 -36.68
CA GLU A 24 -6.49 27.75 -35.49
C GLU A 24 -5.20 28.16 -34.77
N PRO A 25 -5.15 28.11 -33.42
CA PRO A 25 -3.93 28.38 -32.66
C PRO A 25 -2.93 27.22 -32.82
N LYS A 26 -1.96 27.41 -33.71
CA LYS A 26 -0.84 26.46 -33.92
C LYS A 26 -0.09 26.20 -32.62
N ILE A 27 0.08 24.92 -32.28
CA ILE A 27 0.83 24.47 -31.10
C ILE A 27 2.30 24.87 -31.26
N ILE A 28 2.80 25.68 -30.32
CA ILE A 28 4.23 26.01 -30.21
C ILE A 28 4.83 25.12 -29.10
N PRO A 29 5.91 24.35 -29.36
CA PRO A 29 6.46 23.43 -28.39
C PRO A 29 7.09 24.17 -27.20
N VAL A 30 6.60 23.90 -25.99
CA VAL A 30 7.12 24.48 -24.74
C VAL A 30 8.49 23.87 -24.44
N LYS A 31 9.56 24.65 -24.61
CA LYS A 31 10.92 24.27 -24.19
C LYS A 31 11.01 24.25 -22.66
N VAL A 32 11.14 23.04 -22.08
CA VAL A 32 11.36 22.85 -20.65
C VAL A 32 12.75 23.39 -20.26
N ALA A 33 12.78 24.50 -19.52
CA ALA A 33 14.01 25.08 -19.01
C ALA A 33 14.47 24.37 -17.72
N LYS A 34 15.62 23.70 -17.76
CA LYS A 34 16.27 23.13 -16.56
C LYS A 34 16.67 24.25 -15.59
N MET A 35 15.89 24.49 -14.53
CA MET A 35 16.30 25.36 -13.43
C MET A 35 17.47 24.73 -12.65
N LYS A 36 18.56 25.49 -12.49
CA LYS A 36 19.68 25.10 -11.61
C LYS A 36 19.25 25.20 -10.14
N LYS A 37 19.54 24.15 -9.36
CA LYS A 37 19.44 24.15 -7.90
C LYS A 37 20.35 25.26 -7.34
N ARG A 38 19.77 26.28 -6.71
CA ARG A 38 20.51 27.27 -5.92
C ARG A 38 20.62 26.77 -4.48
N GLU A 39 21.83 26.75 -3.95
CA GLU A 39 22.05 26.62 -2.52
C GLU A 39 21.83 27.98 -1.85
N LEU A 40 21.44 27.95 -0.58
CA LEU A 40 21.03 29.14 0.19
C LEU A 40 22.00 29.30 1.37
N GLU A 41 22.94 30.22 1.22
CA GLU A 41 23.82 30.64 2.31
C GLU A 41 23.01 31.41 3.36
N ILE A 42 23.21 31.09 4.64
CA ILE A 42 22.68 31.88 5.76
C ILE A 42 23.81 32.76 6.29
N SER A 43 23.59 34.06 6.32
CA SER A 43 24.55 35.04 6.82
C SER A 43 24.59 35.05 8.36
N GLY A 44 25.81 35.03 8.91
CA GLY A 44 26.11 35.21 10.33
C GLY A 44 27.38 36.06 10.47
N THR A 45 27.35 37.06 11.35
CA THR A 45 28.32 38.17 11.33
C THR A 45 29.46 38.04 12.34
N ALA A 46 30.68 38.18 11.81
CA ALA A 46 31.84 38.88 12.39
C ALA A 46 32.28 38.62 13.85
N SER A 47 33.48 38.05 13.99
CA SER A 47 34.55 38.64 14.83
C SER A 47 35.92 38.14 14.37
N ASN A 48 36.91 39.03 14.32
CA ASN A 48 38.29 38.73 13.89
C ASN A 48 39.23 38.63 15.09
N ASN A 49 40.29 37.81 14.98
CA ASN A 49 41.66 38.37 14.97
C ASN A 49 42.70 37.39 14.42
N ASP A 50 43.69 37.97 13.72
CA ASP A 50 44.80 37.28 13.06
C ASP A 50 45.95 36.88 14.02
N VAL A 51 46.74 35.87 13.61
CA VAL A 51 48.17 36.11 13.34
C VAL A 51 48.55 35.44 12.01
N LYS A 52 49.29 36.17 11.14
CA LYS A 52 49.69 35.72 9.79
C LYS A 52 51.20 35.48 9.66
N VAL A 53 51.61 34.47 8.88
CA VAL A 53 52.83 34.52 8.03
C VAL A 53 52.55 33.76 6.71
N HIS A 54 52.03 34.41 5.67
CA HIS A 54 52.77 35.01 4.55
C HIS A 54 53.60 34.07 3.64
N LYS A 55 53.17 33.97 2.36
CA LYS A 55 54.01 33.73 1.18
C LYS A 55 53.57 34.68 0.05
N PRO A 56 54.49 35.38 -0.64
CA PRO A 56 54.15 36.26 -1.75
C PRO A 56 53.99 35.54 -3.10
N LYS A 57 53.49 36.29 -4.09
CA LYS A 57 53.05 35.86 -5.43
C LYS A 57 54.21 35.53 -6.37
N GLY A 58 53.95 34.70 -7.41
CA GLY A 58 54.87 34.43 -8.53
C GLY A 58 54.78 35.45 -9.68
N ILE A 59 55.06 35.02 -10.93
CA ILE A 59 55.34 35.78 -12.20
C ILE A 59 56.87 35.79 -12.47
N LYS A 60 57.45 35.43 -13.64
CA LYS A 60 56.94 35.23 -15.02
C LYS A 60 57.76 34.20 -15.84
N GLN A 61 57.09 33.51 -16.79
CA GLN A 61 57.54 33.01 -18.12
C GLN A 61 58.67 31.95 -18.33
N LYS A 62 58.35 31.01 -19.24
CA LYS A 62 59.13 30.38 -20.35
C LYS A 62 60.63 30.06 -20.10
N SER A 63 61.16 28.86 -20.39
CA SER A 63 60.80 27.87 -21.42
C SER A 63 61.09 26.43 -20.92
N GLY A 64 60.96 25.39 -21.77
CA GLY A 64 60.95 23.99 -21.31
C GLY A 64 61.90 23.03 -22.01
N LYS A 65 62.22 21.93 -21.32
CA LYS A 65 62.52 20.62 -21.92
C LYS A 65 61.79 19.53 -21.13
N LYS A 66 61.27 18.52 -21.84
CA LYS A 66 60.32 17.54 -21.30
C LYS A 66 61.06 16.35 -20.66
N PHE A 67 60.86 16.11 -19.37
CA PHE A 67 60.96 14.75 -18.84
C PHE A 67 59.66 13.99 -19.16
N LYS A 68 59.75 12.95 -19.99
CA LYS A 68 58.62 12.04 -20.23
C LYS A 68 58.38 11.21 -18.96
N LYS A 69 57.24 11.39 -18.30
CA LYS A 69 56.69 10.31 -17.45
C LYS A 69 56.25 9.17 -18.40
N PRO A 70 56.41 7.89 -18.00
CA PRO A 70 55.96 6.78 -18.83
C PRO A 70 54.45 6.83 -19.00
N VAL A 71 53.97 6.69 -20.24
CA VAL A 71 52.55 6.51 -20.51
C VAL A 71 52.17 5.12 -20.00
N LYS A 72 51.35 5.05 -18.94
CA LYS A 72 50.60 3.82 -18.68
C LYS A 72 49.67 3.63 -19.87
N ALA A 73 49.86 2.54 -20.62
CA ALA A 73 48.92 2.17 -21.67
C ALA A 73 47.51 2.09 -21.07
N SER A 74 46.56 2.79 -21.69
CA SER A 74 45.15 2.69 -21.32
C SER A 74 44.64 1.35 -21.83
N MET A 75 44.87 0.27 -21.06
CA MET A 75 44.39 -1.07 -21.41
C MET A 75 42.89 -1.00 -21.72
N ASP A 76 42.43 -1.75 -22.70
CA ASP A 76 41.07 -1.66 -23.18
C ASP A 76 40.03 -2.05 -22.11
N LYS A 77 38.79 -1.54 -22.24
CA LYS A 77 37.65 -1.86 -21.35
C LYS A 77 37.42 -3.38 -21.30
N ARG A 78 37.70 -4.11 -22.40
CA ARG A 78 37.68 -5.58 -22.48
C ARG A 78 38.85 -6.23 -21.73
N GLU A 79 40.07 -5.71 -21.89
CA GLU A 79 41.27 -6.21 -21.19
C GLU A 79 41.15 -6.03 -19.67
N ARG A 80 40.66 -4.87 -19.20
CA ARG A 80 40.42 -4.62 -17.77
C ARG A 80 39.39 -5.60 -17.19
N ARG A 81 38.34 -5.96 -17.95
CA ARG A 81 37.38 -7.00 -17.56
C ARG A 81 38.04 -8.38 -17.51
N LEU A 82 38.87 -8.73 -18.50
CA LEU A 82 39.61 -10.00 -18.54
C LEU A 82 40.64 -10.14 -17.40
N LEU A 83 41.41 -9.11 -17.07
CA LEU A 83 42.32 -9.15 -15.92
C LEU A 83 41.55 -9.25 -14.60
N LYS A 84 40.46 -8.49 -14.42
CA LYS A 84 39.59 -8.61 -13.24
C LYS A 84 38.98 -10.01 -13.11
N LEU A 85 38.67 -10.68 -14.23
CA LEU A 85 38.17 -12.06 -14.22
C LEU A 85 39.27 -13.06 -13.86
N LYS A 86 40.45 -12.95 -14.48
CA LYS A 86 41.64 -13.77 -14.20
C LYS A 86 42.20 -13.62 -12.78
N SER A 87 41.83 -12.55 -12.06
CA SER A 87 42.21 -12.36 -10.64
C SER A 87 41.22 -12.96 -9.63
N LYS A 88 40.12 -13.58 -10.05
CA LYS A 88 39.10 -14.17 -9.16
C LYS A 88 39.42 -15.62 -8.81
N LYS A 89 38.95 -16.08 -7.64
CA LYS A 89 38.94 -17.50 -7.27
C LYS A 89 38.18 -18.29 -8.34
N HIS A 90 38.70 -19.46 -8.72
CA HIS A 90 38.13 -20.35 -9.76
C HIS A 90 37.97 -19.71 -11.16
N SER A 91 38.75 -18.65 -11.49
CA SER A 91 38.60 -17.89 -12.74
C SER A 91 38.60 -18.72 -14.03
N GLU A 92 39.37 -19.81 -14.06
CA GLU A 92 39.46 -20.71 -15.20
C GLU A 92 38.14 -21.43 -15.47
N VAL A 93 37.45 -21.85 -14.40
CA VAL A 93 36.11 -22.44 -14.49
C VAL A 93 35.08 -21.39 -14.92
N VAL A 94 35.13 -20.17 -14.36
CA VAL A 94 34.19 -19.10 -14.74
C VAL A 94 34.31 -18.74 -16.23
N MET A 95 35.52 -18.76 -16.80
CA MET A 95 35.72 -18.57 -18.25
C MET A 95 35.14 -19.69 -19.12
N GLN A 96 34.95 -20.90 -18.57
CA GLN A 96 34.28 -22.02 -19.26
C GLN A 96 32.75 -21.98 -19.09
N LEU A 97 32.25 -21.53 -17.93
CA LEU A 97 30.82 -21.50 -17.63
C LEU A 97 30.07 -20.40 -18.39
N LEU A 98 30.66 -19.20 -18.53
CA LEU A 98 29.99 -18.06 -19.18
C LEU A 98 29.55 -18.33 -20.64
N PRO A 99 30.38 -18.94 -21.53
CA PRO A 99 29.95 -19.31 -22.88
C PRO A 99 28.87 -20.40 -22.94
N ILE A 100 28.71 -21.21 -21.88
CA ILE A 100 27.65 -22.23 -21.79
C ILE A 100 26.34 -21.56 -21.37
N TRP A 101 26.38 -20.70 -20.36
CA TRP A 101 25.25 -19.92 -19.87
C TRP A 101 24.59 -19.07 -20.97
N GLU A 102 25.39 -18.34 -21.75
CA GLU A 102 24.92 -17.44 -22.82
C GLU A 102 24.24 -18.17 -24.01
N GLN A 103 24.32 -19.51 -24.05
CA GLN A 103 23.53 -20.33 -24.96
C GLN A 103 22.13 -20.62 -24.39
N PHE A 104 22.05 -21.09 -23.14
CA PHE A 104 20.82 -21.66 -22.59
C PHE A 104 19.91 -20.64 -21.88
N ARG A 105 20.46 -19.46 -21.52
CA ARG A 105 19.74 -18.29 -21.00
C ARG A 105 18.76 -17.68 -22.02
N ARG A 106 18.96 -17.93 -23.32
CA ARG A 106 18.09 -17.42 -24.40
C ARG A 106 16.71 -18.05 -24.29
N ILE A 107 15.65 -17.25 -24.48
CA ILE A 107 14.25 -17.67 -24.37
C ILE A 107 13.97 -18.82 -25.37
N ASP A 108 14.28 -18.59 -26.65
CA ASP A 108 14.07 -19.51 -27.79
C ASP A 108 14.85 -20.84 -27.74
N PHE A 109 15.59 -21.13 -26.68
CA PHE A 109 16.40 -22.34 -26.55
C PHE A 109 15.55 -23.54 -26.10
N SER A 110 15.63 -24.68 -26.80
CA SER A 110 14.72 -25.81 -26.52
C SER A 110 15.00 -26.48 -25.17
N LYS A 111 13.93 -26.88 -24.45
CA LYS A 111 13.99 -27.41 -23.07
C LYS A 111 15.00 -28.57 -22.92
N GLU A 112 14.99 -29.55 -23.83
CA GLU A 112 15.95 -30.66 -23.82
C GLU A 112 17.42 -30.21 -23.87
N LYS A 113 17.75 -29.28 -24.78
CA LYS A 113 19.11 -28.74 -24.94
C LYS A 113 19.51 -27.87 -23.75
N ARG A 114 18.54 -27.15 -23.16
CA ARG A 114 18.73 -26.39 -21.90
C ARG A 114 19.16 -27.33 -20.77
N CYS A 115 18.47 -28.44 -20.56
CA CYS A 115 18.84 -29.47 -19.58
C CYS A 115 20.23 -30.08 -19.83
N GLN A 116 20.60 -30.33 -21.10
CA GLN A 116 21.93 -30.84 -21.46
C GLN A 116 23.04 -29.83 -21.12
N ARG A 117 22.87 -28.54 -21.47
CA ARG A 117 23.83 -27.48 -21.12
C ARG A 117 23.93 -27.23 -19.60
N ILE A 118 22.82 -27.36 -18.88
CA ILE A 118 22.83 -27.31 -17.41
C ILE A 118 23.66 -28.46 -16.83
N GLN A 119 23.57 -29.68 -17.40
CA GLN A 119 24.41 -30.79 -16.93
C GLN A 119 25.91 -30.58 -17.23
N GLU A 120 26.26 -29.89 -18.31
CA GLU A 120 27.65 -29.48 -18.58
C GLU A 120 28.13 -28.48 -17.54
N VAL A 121 27.32 -27.47 -17.20
CA VAL A 121 27.61 -26.54 -16.09
C VAL A 121 27.85 -27.29 -14.79
N LEU A 122 26.94 -28.19 -14.39
CA LEU A 122 27.04 -28.91 -13.11
C LEU A 122 28.27 -29.81 -13.02
N LYS A 123 28.62 -30.52 -14.11
CA LYS A 123 29.86 -31.31 -14.21
C LYS A 123 31.11 -30.44 -14.02
N VAL A 124 31.12 -29.22 -14.59
CA VAL A 124 32.25 -28.28 -14.53
C VAL A 124 32.31 -27.52 -13.20
N SER A 125 31.16 -27.25 -12.55
CA SER A 125 31.08 -26.52 -11.28
C SER A 125 31.16 -27.41 -10.02
N LYS A 126 31.34 -28.72 -10.17
CA LYS A 126 31.27 -29.69 -9.07
C LYS A 126 32.30 -29.41 -7.95
N ASN A 127 31.85 -29.50 -6.70
CA ASN A 127 32.52 -29.12 -5.46
C ASN A 127 32.76 -27.61 -5.25
N ILE A 128 32.48 -26.76 -6.24
CA ILE A 128 32.65 -25.29 -6.15
C ILE A 128 31.33 -24.52 -6.26
N ILE A 129 30.19 -25.20 -6.39
CA ILE A 129 28.85 -24.57 -6.46
C ILE A 129 28.65 -23.56 -5.31
N PRO A 130 29.00 -23.84 -4.04
CA PRO A 130 28.79 -22.88 -2.95
C PRO A 130 29.64 -21.60 -3.06
N ASP A 131 30.82 -21.67 -3.68
CA ASP A 131 31.66 -20.49 -3.93
C ASP A 131 31.08 -19.66 -5.09
N LEU A 132 30.62 -20.33 -6.14
CA LEU A 132 30.01 -19.70 -7.32
C LEU A 132 28.69 -19.00 -6.98
N CYS A 133 27.86 -19.56 -6.08
CA CYS A 133 26.67 -18.89 -5.56
C CYS A 133 27.00 -17.56 -4.88
N MET A 134 28.16 -17.46 -4.22
CA MET A 134 28.56 -16.26 -3.47
C MET A 134 29.22 -15.18 -4.33
N ALA A 135 29.49 -15.44 -5.61
CA ALA A 135 30.14 -14.50 -6.52
C ALA A 135 29.16 -13.87 -7.51
N HIS A 136 29.22 -12.53 -7.60
CA HIS A 136 28.38 -11.68 -8.46
C HIS A 136 28.22 -12.17 -9.91
N ASP A 137 29.33 -12.56 -10.55
CA ASP A 137 29.35 -12.91 -11.98
C ASP A 137 28.76 -14.31 -12.25
N THR A 138 28.50 -15.12 -11.22
CA THR A 138 28.19 -16.55 -11.35
C THR A 138 26.96 -17.02 -10.58
N SER A 139 26.40 -16.22 -9.65
CA SER A 139 25.14 -16.60 -8.99
C SER A 139 24.03 -16.77 -10.02
N ARG A 140 23.91 -15.84 -10.97
CA ARG A 140 22.92 -15.86 -12.06
C ARG A 140 22.97 -17.13 -12.92
N ILE A 141 24.16 -17.68 -13.15
CA ILE A 141 24.32 -18.97 -13.86
C ILE A 141 23.60 -20.08 -13.09
N LEU A 142 23.78 -20.12 -11.76
CA LEU A 142 23.16 -21.12 -10.89
C LEU A 142 21.69 -20.81 -10.58
N GLU A 143 21.27 -19.55 -10.58
CA GLU A 143 19.86 -19.15 -10.52
C GLU A 143 19.08 -19.70 -11.74
N ASP A 144 19.66 -19.61 -12.94
CA ASP A 144 19.07 -20.16 -14.17
C ASP A 144 19.16 -21.69 -14.24
N CYS A 145 20.26 -22.30 -13.76
CA CYS A 145 20.35 -23.76 -13.59
C CYS A 145 19.28 -24.29 -12.61
N VAL A 146 18.91 -23.52 -11.59
CA VAL A 146 17.83 -23.89 -10.66
C VAL A 146 16.45 -23.61 -11.27
N LYS A 147 16.24 -22.51 -12.01
CA LYS A 147 14.96 -22.21 -12.70
C LYS A 147 14.63 -23.32 -13.72
N HIS A 148 15.59 -23.69 -14.57
CA HIS A 148 15.33 -24.53 -15.74
C HIS A 148 15.95 -25.94 -15.69
N GLY A 149 16.63 -26.33 -14.62
CA GLY A 149 17.18 -27.68 -14.46
C GLY A 149 16.10 -28.72 -14.15
N THR A 150 16.37 -29.99 -14.45
CA THR A 150 15.51 -31.11 -14.03
C THR A 150 15.56 -31.30 -12.50
N GLU A 151 14.60 -32.04 -11.92
CA GLU A 151 14.60 -32.29 -10.46
C GLU A 151 15.94 -32.89 -9.97
N SER A 152 16.47 -33.87 -10.69
CA SER A 152 17.79 -34.48 -10.42
C SER A 152 18.94 -33.45 -10.44
N GLN A 153 18.89 -32.47 -11.35
CA GLN A 153 19.86 -31.37 -11.41
C GLN A 153 19.69 -30.40 -10.23
N ARG A 154 18.45 -30.11 -9.84
CA ARG A 154 18.16 -29.32 -8.63
C ARG A 154 18.64 -30.04 -7.36
N TRP A 155 18.56 -31.37 -7.31
CA TRP A 155 19.14 -32.20 -6.25
C TRP A 155 20.68 -32.20 -6.23
N GLU A 156 21.36 -32.24 -7.39
CA GLU A 156 22.84 -32.13 -7.46
C GLU A 156 23.32 -30.77 -6.89
N ILE A 157 22.63 -29.68 -7.23
CA ILE A 157 22.88 -28.34 -6.67
C ILE A 157 22.61 -28.31 -5.14
N PHE A 158 21.46 -28.82 -4.71
CA PHE A 158 21.07 -28.88 -3.29
C PHE A 158 22.09 -29.68 -2.46
N GLY A 159 22.60 -30.79 -3.01
CA GLY A 159 23.60 -31.66 -2.39
C GLY A 159 24.88 -30.94 -1.97
N GLU A 160 25.33 -29.94 -2.74
CA GLU A 160 26.48 -29.11 -2.35
C GLU A 160 26.14 -27.95 -1.40
N LEU A 161 24.92 -27.41 -1.48
CA LEU A 161 24.54 -26.19 -0.74
C LEU A 161 24.00 -26.45 0.68
N HIS A 162 23.38 -27.60 0.96
CA HIS A 162 22.62 -27.82 2.21
C HIS A 162 23.43 -27.56 3.49
N LYS A 163 24.70 -27.99 3.54
CA LYS A 163 25.59 -27.78 4.71
C LYS A 163 25.98 -26.31 4.94
N LYS A 164 25.71 -25.41 3.98
CA LYS A 164 26.15 -24.01 3.97
C LYS A 164 24.99 -23.00 3.97
N PHE A 165 23.73 -23.43 4.02
CA PHE A 165 22.55 -22.54 3.91
C PHE A 165 22.60 -21.28 4.79
N VAL A 166 23.04 -21.39 6.05
CA VAL A 166 23.12 -20.25 7.00
C VAL A 166 24.17 -19.20 6.62
N VAL A 167 25.19 -19.59 5.85
CA VAL A 167 26.20 -18.67 5.29
C VAL A 167 25.71 -18.10 3.95
N LEU A 168 25.16 -18.95 3.09
CA LEU A 168 24.63 -18.58 1.77
C LEU A 168 23.48 -17.56 1.89
N ALA A 169 22.57 -17.75 2.85
CA ALA A 169 21.48 -16.81 3.15
C ALA A 169 21.96 -15.41 3.58
N LYS A 170 23.22 -15.28 4.03
CA LYS A 170 23.82 -13.98 4.38
C LYS A 170 24.56 -13.32 3.22
N SER A 171 24.62 -13.94 2.04
CA SER A 171 25.27 -13.37 0.85
C SER A 171 24.36 -12.37 0.11
N ARG A 172 24.94 -11.32 -0.49
CA ARG A 172 24.22 -10.46 -1.47
C ARG A 172 23.74 -11.27 -2.67
N TYR A 173 24.44 -12.34 -3.04
CA TYR A 173 24.24 -13.07 -4.30
C TYR A 173 23.62 -14.47 -4.09
N ALA A 174 24.18 -15.28 -3.18
CA ALA A 174 23.70 -16.65 -2.99
C ALA A 174 22.26 -16.75 -2.49
N ARG A 175 21.69 -15.66 -1.95
CA ARG A 175 20.29 -15.61 -1.54
C ARG A 175 19.32 -15.85 -2.70
N PHE A 176 19.65 -15.38 -3.91
CA PHE A 176 18.82 -15.60 -5.08
C PHE A 176 18.78 -17.07 -5.51
N VAL A 177 19.92 -17.77 -5.44
CA VAL A 177 19.98 -19.23 -5.67
C VAL A 177 19.12 -19.97 -4.65
N LEU A 178 19.11 -19.55 -3.38
CA LEU A 178 18.23 -20.14 -2.35
C LEU A 178 16.74 -19.83 -2.62
N LEU A 179 16.39 -18.59 -2.99
CA LEU A 179 15.03 -18.22 -3.39
C LEU A 179 14.52 -19.04 -4.59
N LYS A 180 15.35 -19.22 -5.63
CA LYS A 180 15.04 -20.11 -6.76
C LYS A 180 14.90 -21.58 -6.31
N LEU A 181 15.73 -22.06 -5.37
CA LEU A 181 15.59 -23.42 -4.81
C LEU A 181 14.32 -23.60 -3.97
N MET A 182 13.74 -22.53 -3.43
CA MET A 182 12.46 -22.57 -2.72
C MET A 182 11.25 -22.46 -3.67
N LYS A 183 11.34 -21.69 -4.77
CA LYS A 183 10.28 -21.62 -5.81
C LYS A 183 10.22 -22.90 -6.65
N TYR A 184 11.36 -23.36 -7.18
CA TYR A 184 11.43 -24.45 -8.17
C TYR A 184 11.95 -25.80 -7.63
N GLY A 185 12.37 -25.87 -6.37
CA GLY A 185 12.87 -27.11 -5.74
C GLY A 185 11.78 -27.95 -5.09
N ASP A 186 12.13 -29.20 -4.76
CA ASP A 186 11.21 -30.12 -4.08
C ASP A 186 10.82 -29.64 -2.65
N LYS A 187 9.69 -30.14 -2.16
CA LYS A 187 9.20 -29.96 -0.79
C LYS A 187 10.26 -30.34 0.26
N GLN A 188 11.08 -31.38 0.03
CA GLN A 188 12.18 -31.74 0.93
C GLN A 188 13.29 -30.68 0.98
N HIS A 189 13.59 -29.97 -0.11
CA HIS A 189 14.57 -28.87 -0.08
C HIS A 189 14.17 -27.79 0.93
N ARG A 190 12.88 -27.40 0.94
CA ARG A 190 12.29 -26.45 1.88
C ARG A 190 12.33 -26.99 3.33
N LEU A 191 12.03 -28.27 3.54
CA LEU A 191 12.10 -28.92 4.87
C LEU A 191 13.53 -28.93 5.45
N GLU A 192 14.56 -29.17 4.64
CA GLU A 192 15.96 -29.08 5.10
C GLU A 192 16.40 -27.63 5.34
N MET A 193 15.88 -26.65 4.61
CA MET A 193 16.10 -25.23 4.93
C MET A 193 15.47 -24.84 6.28
N PHE A 194 14.23 -25.27 6.57
CA PHE A 194 13.61 -25.07 7.90
C PHE A 194 14.49 -25.67 9.02
N LYS A 195 14.96 -26.92 8.86
CA LYS A 195 15.88 -27.57 9.82
C LYS A 195 17.19 -26.79 9.99
N ALA A 196 17.77 -26.28 8.91
CA ALA A 196 19.05 -25.55 8.94
C ALA A 196 18.95 -24.13 9.55
N PHE A 197 17.77 -23.52 9.52
CA PHE A 197 17.51 -22.18 10.07
C PHE A 197 16.92 -22.17 11.49
N ARG A 198 16.38 -23.30 11.98
CA ARG A 198 15.89 -23.45 13.37
C ARG A 198 16.98 -23.14 14.41
N GLY A 199 16.60 -22.47 15.48
CA GLY A 199 17.48 -21.91 16.51
C GLY A 199 18.32 -20.71 16.03
N ARG A 200 18.01 -20.17 14.85
CA ARG A 200 18.75 -19.07 14.19
C ARG A 200 17.83 -18.05 13.51
N ILE A 201 16.51 -18.25 13.52
CA ILE A 201 15.50 -17.41 12.85
C ILE A 201 15.63 -15.97 13.33
N GLN A 202 15.56 -15.76 14.65
CA GLN A 202 15.70 -14.43 15.27
C GLN A 202 16.97 -13.68 14.82
N ARG A 203 18.09 -14.38 14.58
CA ARG A 203 19.36 -13.80 14.10
C ARG A 203 19.40 -13.59 12.59
N LEU A 204 18.68 -14.40 11.81
CA LEU A 204 18.61 -14.30 10.35
C LEU A 204 17.60 -13.21 9.90
N THR A 205 16.45 -13.08 10.56
CA THR A 205 15.48 -11.99 10.30
C THR A 205 16.07 -10.61 10.58
N GLN A 206 17.06 -10.49 11.48
CA GLN A 206 17.78 -9.24 11.74
C GLN A 206 18.88 -8.90 10.70
N HIS A 207 19.06 -9.72 9.67
CA HIS A 207 20.13 -9.59 8.67
C HIS A 207 19.57 -9.28 7.26
N ARG A 208 19.99 -8.14 6.68
CA ARG A 208 19.45 -7.52 5.44
C ARG A 208 19.21 -8.46 4.25
N PHE A 209 20.02 -9.52 4.09
CA PHE A 209 19.90 -10.49 3.00
C PHE A 209 19.23 -11.81 3.40
N ALA A 210 19.22 -12.14 4.70
CA ALA A 210 18.66 -13.41 5.17
C ALA A 210 17.18 -13.27 5.58
N SER A 211 16.77 -12.07 6.00
CA SER A 211 15.39 -11.73 6.32
C SER A 211 14.41 -12.03 5.18
N GLU A 212 14.85 -11.83 3.94
CA GLU A 212 14.11 -12.13 2.70
C GLU A 212 13.81 -13.63 2.58
N ILE A 213 14.83 -14.49 2.71
CA ILE A 213 14.67 -15.95 2.71
C ILE A 213 13.78 -16.44 3.85
N ILE A 214 13.96 -15.87 5.05
CA ILE A 214 13.16 -16.26 6.22
C ILE A 214 11.69 -15.83 6.04
N ASP A 215 11.42 -14.68 5.43
CA ASP A 215 10.04 -14.24 5.19
C ASP A 215 9.37 -15.04 4.06
N THR A 216 10.09 -15.35 2.97
CA THR A 216 9.61 -16.27 1.93
C THR A 216 9.26 -17.65 2.50
N LEU A 217 10.11 -18.21 3.38
CA LEU A 217 9.77 -19.47 4.08
C LEU A 217 8.54 -19.30 4.97
N TYR A 218 8.42 -18.19 5.69
CA TYR A 218 7.34 -17.94 6.65
C TYR A 218 5.97 -17.69 5.98
N ASN A 219 5.96 -16.90 4.90
CA ASN A 219 4.75 -16.46 4.20
C ASN A 219 4.26 -17.53 3.22
N ASP A 220 5.16 -18.03 2.36
CA ASP A 220 4.78 -18.78 1.16
C ASP A 220 4.77 -20.31 1.38
N TYR A 221 5.56 -20.81 2.34
CA TYR A 221 5.81 -22.24 2.51
C TYR A 221 5.56 -22.83 3.91
N ALA A 222 5.49 -22.01 4.96
CA ALA A 222 5.32 -22.51 6.33
C ALA A 222 3.87 -22.87 6.63
N THR A 223 3.67 -24.02 7.27
CA THR A 223 2.42 -24.37 7.95
C THR A 223 2.17 -23.44 9.15
N ALA A 224 0.94 -23.41 9.67
CA ALA A 224 0.62 -22.64 10.88
C ALA A 224 1.54 -23.01 12.07
N THR A 225 1.84 -24.30 12.26
CA THR A 225 2.76 -24.78 13.29
C THR A 225 4.18 -24.28 13.07
N GLN A 226 4.70 -24.34 11.83
CA GLN A 226 6.05 -23.83 11.51
C GLN A 226 6.15 -22.31 11.70
N ARG A 227 5.12 -21.54 11.32
CA ARG A 227 5.06 -20.10 11.61
C ARG A 227 5.15 -19.82 13.11
N ASN A 228 4.44 -20.59 13.93
CA ASN A 228 4.50 -20.46 15.38
C ASN A 228 5.90 -20.80 15.92
N GLU A 229 6.53 -21.91 15.49
CA GLU A 229 7.90 -22.26 15.89
C GLU A 229 8.91 -21.15 15.53
N MET A 230 8.79 -20.55 14.34
CA MET A 230 9.65 -19.46 13.88
C MET A 230 9.48 -18.17 14.69
N ILE A 231 8.26 -17.86 15.14
CA ILE A 231 7.94 -16.70 15.97
C ILE A 231 8.39 -16.91 17.44
N GLN A 232 8.26 -18.13 17.98
CA GLN A 232 8.68 -18.45 19.34
C GLN A 232 10.18 -18.21 19.59
N GLU A 233 11.05 -18.31 18.58
CA GLU A 233 12.48 -17.99 18.72
C GLU A 233 12.75 -16.54 19.17
N PHE A 234 11.83 -15.61 18.88
CA PHE A 234 11.95 -14.22 19.32
C PHE A 234 11.65 -14.02 20.82
N TYR A 235 10.93 -14.96 21.44
CA TYR A 235 10.60 -14.95 22.88
C TYR A 235 11.76 -15.47 23.75
N GLY A 236 12.81 -16.00 23.11
CA GLY A 236 14.09 -16.34 23.73
C GLY A 236 14.25 -17.81 24.09
N ASN A 237 15.46 -18.33 23.90
CA ASN A 237 15.79 -19.77 23.90
C ASN A 237 15.32 -20.56 25.14
N ARG A 238 15.26 -19.94 26.33
CA ARG A 238 14.83 -20.62 27.57
C ARG A 238 13.30 -20.66 27.75
N HIS A 239 12.55 -19.93 26.92
CA HIS A 239 11.09 -19.86 26.96
C HIS A 239 10.47 -20.67 25.83
N ALA A 240 10.98 -20.55 24.60
CA ALA A 240 10.54 -21.35 23.44
C ALA A 240 10.46 -22.86 23.73
N LEU A 241 11.45 -23.41 24.45
CA LEU A 241 11.50 -24.85 24.79
C LEU A 241 10.35 -25.32 25.71
N ARG A 242 9.79 -24.45 26.55
CA ARG A 242 8.70 -24.80 27.49
C ARG A 242 7.31 -24.57 26.92
N LEU A 243 7.21 -23.67 25.95
CA LEU A 243 5.96 -23.37 25.27
C LEU A 243 5.43 -24.58 24.47
N GLY A 244 6.34 -25.38 23.91
CA GLY A 244 6.02 -26.67 23.28
C GLY A 244 5.56 -27.76 24.26
N GLU A 245 5.87 -27.65 25.56
CA GLU A 245 5.40 -28.58 26.61
C GLU A 245 3.95 -28.27 27.05
N HIS A 246 3.43 -27.09 26.70
CA HIS A 246 2.13 -26.57 27.14
C HIS A 246 1.19 -26.17 25.99
N GLU A 247 1.48 -26.59 24.75
CA GLU A 247 0.71 -26.25 23.53
C GLU A 247 0.42 -24.74 23.36
N SER A 248 1.27 -23.89 23.93
CA SER A 248 1.02 -22.45 24.10
C SER A 248 1.89 -21.66 23.12
N TYR A 249 1.31 -21.20 22.01
CA TYR A 249 2.11 -20.80 20.83
C TYR A 249 2.37 -19.29 20.67
N ASN A 250 1.68 -18.43 21.41
CA ASN A 250 1.73 -16.96 21.25
C ASN A 250 2.39 -16.25 22.45
N LEU A 251 2.70 -14.96 22.28
CA LEU A 251 3.30 -14.11 23.31
C LEU A 251 2.39 -13.90 24.51
N GLU A 252 1.08 -13.75 24.32
CA GLU A 252 0.14 -13.47 25.42
C GLU A 252 0.13 -14.62 26.44
N ASP A 253 0.08 -15.86 25.95
CA ASP A 253 0.14 -17.06 26.80
C ASP A 253 1.54 -17.28 27.39
N THR A 254 2.60 -16.91 26.66
CA THR A 254 3.97 -16.88 27.21
C THR A 254 4.08 -15.96 28.43
N LEU A 255 3.42 -14.80 28.40
CA LEU A 255 3.39 -13.83 29.50
C LEU A 255 2.49 -14.31 30.66
N LYS A 256 1.34 -14.95 30.36
CA LYS A 256 0.47 -15.59 31.39
C LYS A 256 1.19 -16.70 32.15
N LEU A 257 1.98 -17.52 31.46
CA LEU A 257 2.76 -18.61 32.06
C LEU A 257 3.91 -18.11 32.93
N HIS A 258 4.46 -16.92 32.65
CA HIS A 258 5.64 -16.36 33.32
C HIS A 258 5.50 -14.86 33.64
N PRO A 259 4.53 -14.46 34.50
CA PRO A 259 4.24 -13.06 34.80
C PRO A 259 5.49 -12.31 35.28
N ASP A 260 6.26 -12.89 36.19
CA ASP A 260 7.51 -12.37 36.77
C ASP A 260 8.59 -11.98 35.74
N LYS A 261 8.49 -12.49 34.50
CA LYS A 261 9.49 -12.29 33.43
C LYS A 261 8.94 -11.45 32.29
N SER A 262 7.69 -10.98 32.39
CA SER A 262 7.02 -10.21 31.33
C SER A 262 7.82 -9.00 30.90
N GLU A 263 8.35 -8.22 31.85
CA GLU A 263 9.16 -7.05 31.56
C GLU A 263 10.47 -7.41 30.82
N VAL A 264 11.11 -8.53 31.16
CA VAL A 264 12.37 -8.97 30.55
C VAL A 264 12.13 -9.43 29.10
N ILE A 265 11.07 -10.22 28.88
CA ILE A 265 10.67 -10.70 27.55
C ILE A 265 10.28 -9.51 26.66
N LEU A 266 9.46 -8.59 27.17
CA LEU A 266 9.01 -7.41 26.43
C LEU A 266 10.15 -6.43 26.13
N ASN A 267 11.08 -6.16 27.07
CA ASN A 267 12.25 -5.31 26.79
C ASN A 267 13.17 -5.94 25.73
N ASN A 268 13.43 -7.25 25.80
CA ASN A 268 14.21 -7.97 24.76
C ASN A 268 13.54 -7.83 23.38
N LEU A 269 12.23 -8.09 23.29
CA LEU A 269 11.46 -7.87 22.07
C LEU A 269 11.52 -6.42 21.58
N THR A 270 11.48 -5.43 22.47
CA THR A 270 11.60 -4.01 22.11
C THR A 270 12.93 -3.71 21.43
N VAL A 271 14.04 -4.21 21.97
CA VAL A 271 15.39 -4.02 21.38
C VAL A 271 15.48 -4.70 20.00
N ILE A 272 14.94 -5.91 19.85
CA ILE A 272 14.91 -6.63 18.57
C ILE A 272 14.07 -5.87 17.54
N LEU A 273 12.88 -5.41 17.92
CA LEU A 273 11.97 -4.67 17.04
C LEU A 273 12.55 -3.30 16.63
N ILE A 274 13.22 -2.58 17.53
CA ILE A 274 13.95 -1.34 17.17
C ILE A 274 15.01 -1.65 16.11
N ASN A 275 15.79 -2.73 16.27
CA ASN A 275 16.80 -3.14 15.30
C ASN A 275 16.21 -3.51 13.93
N LEU A 276 15.06 -4.17 13.90
CA LEU A 276 14.34 -4.54 12.68
C LEU A 276 13.76 -3.31 11.96
N VAL A 277 13.11 -2.40 12.71
CA VAL A 277 12.51 -1.17 12.18
C VAL A 277 13.57 -0.19 11.67
N THR A 278 14.67 0.01 12.41
CA THR A 278 15.78 0.90 12.01
C THR A 278 16.47 0.43 10.72
N LYS A 279 16.34 -0.87 10.38
CA LYS A 279 16.86 -1.46 9.13
C LYS A 279 15.82 -1.53 8.00
N GLY A 280 14.58 -1.07 8.22
CA GLY A 280 13.48 -1.19 7.25
C GLY A 280 13.00 -2.63 7.00
N LEU A 281 13.28 -3.55 7.93
CA LEU A 281 12.94 -4.98 7.82
C LEU A 281 11.50 -5.28 8.25
N ASN A 282 10.79 -4.29 8.80
CA ASN A 282 9.37 -4.35 9.11
C ASN A 282 8.44 -4.32 7.88
N LYS A 283 9.01 -4.33 6.66
CA LYS A 283 8.27 -4.68 5.43
C LYS A 283 7.92 -6.17 5.32
N PHE A 284 8.64 -7.03 6.05
CA PHE A 284 8.48 -8.49 6.02
C PHE A 284 7.35 -8.96 6.94
N SER A 285 6.58 -9.95 6.48
CA SER A 285 5.36 -10.46 7.14
C SER A 285 5.63 -11.03 8.55
N ILE A 286 6.72 -11.76 8.75
CA ILE A 286 7.14 -12.33 10.04
C ILE A 286 7.41 -11.22 11.07
N VAL A 287 7.97 -10.09 10.64
CA VAL A 287 8.26 -8.94 11.51
C VAL A 287 6.97 -8.19 11.87
N GLN A 288 6.01 -8.14 10.95
CA GLN A 288 4.70 -7.51 11.18
C GLN A 288 3.83 -8.34 12.14
N HIS A 289 3.87 -9.68 12.03
CA HIS A 289 3.17 -10.55 12.98
C HIS A 289 3.78 -10.43 14.39
N LEU A 290 5.11 -10.50 14.51
CA LEU A 290 5.82 -10.29 15.77
C LEU A 290 5.53 -8.92 16.39
N LEU A 291 5.50 -7.86 15.57
CA LEU A 291 5.15 -6.51 16.02
C LEU A 291 3.70 -6.43 16.50
N LEU A 292 2.76 -7.15 15.88
CA LEU A 292 1.36 -7.15 16.30
C LEU A 292 1.15 -7.85 17.65
N GLU A 293 1.73 -9.04 17.84
CA GLU A 293 1.72 -9.75 19.13
C GLU A 293 2.37 -8.91 20.23
N TYR A 294 3.53 -8.30 19.92
CA TYR A 294 4.21 -7.38 20.82
C TYR A 294 3.34 -6.17 21.20
N LEU A 295 2.70 -5.49 20.23
CA LEU A 295 1.87 -4.33 20.49
C LEU A 295 0.63 -4.68 21.33
N ASN A 296 -0.01 -5.83 21.08
CA ASN A 296 -1.14 -6.32 21.89
C ASN A 296 -0.74 -6.44 23.38
N SER A 297 0.44 -7.02 23.62
CA SER A 297 0.98 -7.25 24.96
C SER A 297 1.47 -5.95 25.62
N ALA A 298 2.26 -5.15 24.91
CA ALA A 298 2.89 -3.94 25.41
C ALA A 298 1.89 -2.85 25.81
N PHE A 299 0.80 -2.65 25.04
CA PHE A 299 -0.25 -1.70 25.41
C PHE A 299 -1.08 -2.13 26.63
N THR A 300 -1.08 -3.42 26.95
CA THR A 300 -1.72 -3.95 28.17
C THR A 300 -0.78 -3.79 29.36
N PHE A 301 0.49 -4.16 29.20
CA PHE A 301 1.52 -4.03 30.23
C PHE A 301 1.77 -2.56 30.64
N SER A 302 1.89 -1.63 29.68
CA SER A 302 2.11 -0.19 29.94
C SER A 302 0.92 0.50 30.66
N LYS A 303 -0.27 -0.13 30.67
CA LYS A 303 -1.46 0.35 31.39
C LYS A 303 -1.61 -0.24 32.80
N ALA A 304 -0.83 -1.26 33.16
CA ALA A 304 -0.89 -1.83 34.51
C ALA A 304 -0.37 -0.80 35.54
N PRO A 305 -1.04 -0.61 36.69
CA PRO A 305 -0.50 0.22 37.75
C PRO A 305 0.80 -0.43 38.28
N ALA A 306 1.87 0.34 38.39
CA ALA A 306 3.17 -0.15 38.82
C ALA A 306 3.14 -0.58 40.31
N SER A 307 2.92 -1.87 40.55
CA SER A 307 2.81 -2.45 41.88
C SER A 307 4.18 -2.65 42.54
N SER A 308 4.50 -1.72 43.45
CA SER A 308 5.32 -1.94 44.65
C SER A 308 6.67 -2.68 44.48
N SER A 309 7.67 -1.97 43.96
CA SER A 309 9.10 -2.30 44.13
C SER A 309 9.85 -1.25 44.97
N SER A 310 9.16 -0.63 45.94
CA SER A 310 9.73 0.33 46.88
C SER A 310 10.57 -0.37 47.96
N SER A 311 11.89 -0.35 47.78
CA SER A 311 12.89 -0.78 48.76
C SER A 311 12.90 0.14 50.00
N SER A 312 12.11 -0.23 51.01
CA SER A 312 12.03 0.46 52.29
C SER A 312 13.31 0.25 53.11
N SER A 313 14.19 1.25 53.08
CA SER A 313 15.30 1.35 54.02
C SER A 313 14.80 1.88 55.36
N THR A 314 14.98 1.10 56.43
CA THR A 314 14.79 1.53 57.81
C THR A 314 15.77 0.81 58.71
N SER A 315 16.31 1.50 59.71
CA SER A 315 17.49 1.05 60.46
C SER A 315 17.15 0.64 61.89
N GLY A 316 17.51 -0.60 62.25
CA GLY A 316 17.75 -1.03 63.63
C GLY A 316 16.52 -1.27 64.52
N VAL A 317 16.45 -2.48 65.09
CA VAL A 317 16.69 -2.72 66.53
C VAL A 317 17.01 -4.22 66.71
N THR A 318 17.74 -4.56 67.77
CA THR A 318 18.21 -5.92 68.10
C THR A 318 17.11 -6.84 68.61
N SER A 319 17.17 -8.13 68.26
CA SER A 319 17.24 -9.24 69.25
C SER A 319 17.59 -10.60 68.62
N THR A 320 18.21 -11.44 69.45
CA THR A 320 18.60 -12.86 69.30
C THR A 320 17.48 -13.77 68.75
N GLU A 321 17.73 -14.81 67.93
CA GLU A 321 18.26 -16.14 68.33
C GLU A 321 18.66 -17.08 67.13
N LYS A 322 19.16 -18.28 67.45
CA LYS A 322 19.49 -19.46 66.61
C LYS A 322 19.12 -20.73 67.42
N PRO A 323 18.98 -21.98 66.87
CA PRO A 323 19.48 -22.52 65.59
C PRO A 323 18.30 -22.98 64.68
N SER A 324 18.10 -24.17 64.04
CA SER A 324 18.83 -25.45 63.91
C SER A 324 18.46 -26.29 62.67
N THR A 325 19.43 -26.51 61.77
CA THR A 325 19.80 -27.77 61.07
C THR A 325 18.80 -28.95 60.92
N THR A 326 18.45 -29.27 59.66
CA THR A 326 18.52 -30.58 58.93
C THR A 326 18.13 -30.30 57.46
N ASP A 327 18.75 -30.73 56.35
CA ASP A 327 19.66 -31.83 55.94
C ASP A 327 18.95 -32.99 55.20
N LEU A 328 19.67 -33.65 54.26
CA LEU A 328 19.25 -34.68 53.28
C LEU A 328 18.38 -34.17 52.09
N SER A 329 18.50 -34.68 50.85
CA SER A 329 19.48 -35.61 50.25
C SER A 329 19.64 -35.40 48.72
N GLN A 330 20.65 -36.04 48.12
CA GLN A 330 21.06 -35.89 46.70
C GLN A 330 20.49 -36.97 45.77
N SER A 331 20.43 -36.69 44.46
CA SER A 331 20.73 -37.68 43.41
C SER A 331 21.26 -37.03 42.12
N ASN A 332 22.39 -37.54 41.61
CA ASN A 332 22.90 -37.28 40.25
C ASN A 332 22.24 -38.26 39.26
N ALA A 333 22.37 -38.23 37.92
CA ALA A 333 23.25 -37.51 36.98
C ALA A 333 22.45 -37.27 35.65
N ALA A 334 22.95 -36.76 34.52
CA ALA A 334 24.31 -36.77 33.95
C ALA A 334 24.58 -35.56 33.02
N VAL A 335 25.85 -35.41 32.60
CA VAL A 335 26.37 -34.23 31.89
C VAL A 335 27.17 -34.63 30.64
N VAL A 336 26.86 -34.03 29.49
CA VAL A 336 27.74 -33.87 28.31
C VAL A 336 27.31 -32.58 27.55
N PRO A 337 28.17 -31.93 26.74
CA PRO A 337 28.66 -30.61 27.16
C PRO A 337 28.19 -29.44 26.29
N VAL A 338 28.09 -28.26 26.92
CA VAL A 338 27.87 -26.97 26.24
C VAL A 338 29.22 -26.38 25.81
N LEU A 339 29.38 -26.12 24.51
CA LEU A 339 30.55 -25.41 23.99
C LEU A 339 30.34 -23.89 24.04
N ILE A 340 31.02 -23.26 25.00
CA ILE A 340 31.64 -21.92 25.01
C ILE A 340 30.86 -20.78 24.35
N ASP A 341 30.49 -19.80 25.17
CA ASP A 341 29.87 -18.54 24.78
C ASP A 341 30.92 -17.50 24.30
N GLU A 342 30.69 -16.86 23.16
CA GLU A 342 31.48 -15.69 22.72
C GLU A 342 30.77 -14.40 23.15
N SER A 343 31.31 -13.76 24.17
CA SER A 343 30.73 -12.57 24.80
C SER A 343 30.62 -11.38 23.84
N ILE A 344 29.39 -10.91 23.59
CA ILE A 344 29.14 -9.67 22.84
C ILE A 344 29.43 -8.47 23.77
N ASP A 345 30.57 -7.81 23.57
CA ASP A 345 31.02 -6.66 24.36
C ASP A 345 30.25 -5.37 24.00
N CYS A 346 29.00 -5.29 24.46
CA CYS A 346 28.18 -4.08 24.37
C CYS A 346 28.32 -3.22 25.63
N LYS A 347 28.98 -2.06 25.52
CA LYS A 347 29.08 -1.07 26.59
C LYS A 347 27.69 -0.51 26.94
N VAL A 348 27.13 -0.99 28.05
CA VAL A 348 25.79 -0.63 28.54
C VAL A 348 25.78 0.79 29.10
N SER A 349 25.06 1.71 28.45
CA SER A 349 24.50 2.90 29.09
C SER A 349 23.30 2.51 29.96
N LEU A 350 22.98 3.31 31.01
CA LEU A 350 21.94 2.97 32.01
C LEU A 350 20.66 2.36 31.39
N PRO A 351 20.08 1.31 32.02
CA PRO A 351 18.81 0.74 31.58
C PRO A 351 17.70 1.80 31.54
N LYS A 352 17.32 2.17 30.32
CA LYS A 352 16.09 2.90 30.02
C LYS A 352 14.88 2.09 30.51
N SER A 353 13.85 2.75 31.02
CA SER A 353 12.61 2.08 31.43
C SER A 353 11.96 1.37 30.25
N PHE A 354 11.16 0.33 30.51
CA PHE A 354 10.31 -0.29 29.50
C PHE A 354 9.52 0.75 28.69
N ASN A 355 8.95 1.75 29.36
CA ASN A 355 8.19 2.83 28.70
C ASN A 355 9.06 3.73 27.81
N ASP A 356 10.35 3.94 28.14
CA ASP A 356 11.28 4.73 27.31
C ASP A 356 11.68 3.95 26.05
N ASN A 357 11.95 2.64 26.20
CA ASN A 357 12.28 1.74 25.09
C ASN A 357 11.07 1.61 24.15
N PHE A 358 9.87 1.42 24.71
CA PHE A 358 8.63 1.37 23.95
C PHE A 358 8.34 2.71 23.23
N THR A 359 8.58 3.83 23.89
CA THR A 359 8.47 5.17 23.28
C THR A 359 9.46 5.35 22.13
N THR A 360 10.69 4.85 22.29
CA THR A 360 11.73 4.85 21.23
C THR A 360 11.30 4.01 20.03
N LEU A 361 10.71 2.83 20.25
CA LEU A 361 10.18 1.98 19.17
C LEU A 361 9.01 2.66 18.43
N LEU A 362 8.07 3.28 19.16
CA LEU A 362 6.98 4.03 18.54
C LEU A 362 7.48 5.23 17.71
N GLU A 363 8.55 5.90 18.15
CA GLU A 363 9.18 7.01 17.40
C GLU A 363 9.88 6.52 16.13
N ALA A 364 10.65 5.44 16.20
CA ALA A 364 11.26 4.80 15.02
C ALA A 364 10.22 4.30 14.01
N LEU A 365 9.03 3.90 14.46
CA LEU A 365 7.93 3.45 13.60
C LEU A 365 7.23 4.59 12.87
N ILE A 366 6.97 5.72 13.53
CA ILE A 366 6.26 6.86 12.92
C ILE A 366 7.14 7.73 12.02
N ASP A 367 8.47 7.65 12.15
CA ASP A 367 9.42 8.35 11.27
C ASP A 367 9.61 7.59 9.94
N GLY A 368 8.54 7.59 9.12
CA GLY A 368 8.49 7.00 7.78
C GLY A 368 8.31 5.47 7.72
N GLN A 369 8.67 4.72 8.77
CA GLN A 369 8.69 3.25 8.72
C GLN A 369 7.30 2.58 8.70
N LEU A 370 6.18 3.31 8.82
CA LEU A 370 4.86 2.71 8.62
C LEU A 370 4.55 2.36 7.15
N VAL A 371 4.95 3.19 6.17
CA VAL A 371 4.52 2.97 4.77
C VAL A 371 4.88 1.57 4.24
N PRO A 372 6.08 1.01 4.49
CA PRO A 372 6.43 -0.34 4.06
C PRO A 372 5.59 -1.48 4.65
N MET A 373 4.79 -1.27 5.71
CA MET A 373 3.90 -2.29 6.29
C MET A 373 2.41 -2.11 5.93
N LEU A 374 2.03 -1.04 5.23
CA LEU A 374 0.61 -0.77 4.91
C LEU A 374 0.03 -1.64 3.80
N HIS A 375 0.82 -2.53 3.20
CA HIS A 375 0.36 -3.45 2.16
C HIS A 375 -0.19 -4.78 2.71
N THR A 376 0.03 -5.09 4.00
CA THR A 376 -0.40 -6.37 4.62
C THR A 376 -1.50 -6.19 5.67
N ARG A 377 -2.25 -7.27 5.91
CA ARG A 377 -3.35 -7.32 6.88
C ARG A 377 -2.89 -6.99 8.30
N GLU A 378 -1.75 -7.52 8.72
CA GLU A 378 -1.24 -7.36 10.09
C GLU A 378 -0.37 -6.11 10.26
N GLY A 379 0.34 -5.68 9.21
CA GLY A 379 1.04 -4.39 9.20
C GLY A 379 0.08 -3.20 9.31
N VAL A 380 -1.09 -3.26 8.64
CA VAL A 380 -2.18 -2.30 8.84
C VAL A 380 -2.71 -2.30 10.28
N ARG A 381 -2.86 -3.46 10.93
CA ARG A 381 -3.25 -3.52 12.35
C ARG A 381 -2.20 -2.94 13.28
N CYS A 382 -0.91 -3.15 13.01
CA CYS A 382 0.19 -2.50 13.72
C CYS A 382 0.09 -0.97 13.59
N ALA A 383 0.00 -0.47 12.36
CA ALA A 383 -0.07 0.95 12.05
C ALA A 383 -1.28 1.64 12.71
N LEU A 384 -2.45 0.99 12.75
CA LEU A 384 -3.64 1.49 13.45
C LEU A 384 -3.43 1.56 14.98
N LYS A 385 -2.87 0.52 15.60
CA LYS A 385 -2.55 0.53 17.04
C LYS A 385 -1.55 1.63 17.41
N ILE A 386 -0.52 1.82 16.58
CA ILE A 386 0.47 2.90 16.71
C ILE A 386 -0.20 4.28 16.59
N LEU A 387 -1.06 4.48 15.58
CA LEU A 387 -1.84 5.70 15.37
C LEU A 387 -2.71 6.05 16.59
N TRP A 388 -3.43 5.06 17.15
CA TRP A 388 -4.29 5.28 18.32
C TRP A 388 -3.49 5.66 19.55
N ALA A 389 -2.34 5.04 19.78
CA ALA A 389 -1.43 5.38 20.88
C ALA A 389 -0.71 6.73 20.71
N CYS A 390 -0.53 7.20 19.48
CA CYS A 390 0.13 8.48 19.23
C CYS A 390 -0.69 9.67 19.75
N ASN A 391 -0.03 10.54 20.50
CA ASN A 391 -0.55 11.87 20.84
C ASN A 391 -0.64 12.77 19.57
N PRO A 392 -1.32 13.94 19.62
CA PRO A 392 -1.50 14.78 18.43
C PRO A 392 -0.20 15.24 17.75
N GLN A 393 0.91 15.40 18.49
CA GLN A 393 2.21 15.74 17.92
C GLN A 393 2.80 14.55 17.14
N LYS A 394 2.76 13.35 17.71
CA LYS A 394 3.21 12.11 17.05
C LYS A 394 2.32 11.73 15.86
N ARG A 395 1.01 11.93 15.95
CA ARG A 395 0.09 11.80 14.79
C ARG A 395 0.47 12.75 13.66
N LYS A 396 0.91 13.99 13.97
CA LYS A 396 1.37 14.96 12.98
C LYS A 396 2.70 14.59 12.30
N LEU A 397 3.58 13.86 12.99
CA LEU A 397 4.78 13.26 12.36
C LEU A 397 4.38 12.10 11.44
N LEU A 398 3.61 11.13 11.97
CA LEU A 398 3.05 10.00 11.23
C LEU A 398 2.38 10.44 9.92
N ILE A 399 1.46 11.41 9.96
CA ILE A 399 0.72 11.90 8.79
C ILE A 399 1.63 12.54 7.73
N LYS A 400 2.75 13.18 8.14
CA LYS A 400 3.74 13.70 7.19
C LYS A 400 4.49 12.58 6.46
N GLY A 401 4.76 11.46 7.14
CA GLY A 401 5.41 10.29 6.58
C GLY A 401 4.58 9.54 5.51
N LEU A 402 3.28 9.83 5.40
CA LEU A 402 2.39 9.25 4.38
C LEU A 402 2.31 10.09 3.08
N LYS A 403 2.90 11.29 3.06
CA LYS A 403 2.80 12.23 1.94
C LYS A 403 3.40 11.60 0.67
N THR A 404 2.74 11.79 -0.48
CA THR A 404 3.02 11.18 -1.79
C THR A 404 2.73 9.68 -1.89
N CYS A 405 2.23 9.05 -0.83
CA CYS A 405 1.90 7.61 -0.81
C CYS A 405 0.38 7.35 -0.71
N ILE A 406 -0.46 8.39 -0.50
CA ILE A 406 -1.88 8.23 -0.15
C ILE A 406 -2.66 7.44 -1.21
N LYS A 407 -2.41 7.71 -2.50
CA LYS A 407 -2.97 6.96 -3.64
C LYS A 407 -2.65 5.46 -3.54
N ASN A 408 -1.36 5.12 -3.50
CA ASN A 408 -0.90 3.73 -3.51
C ASN A 408 -1.40 2.95 -2.28
N ILE A 409 -1.40 3.59 -1.10
CA ILE A 409 -1.95 3.01 0.13
C ILE A 409 -3.47 2.77 -0.02
N ALA A 410 -4.21 3.71 -0.59
CA ALA A 410 -5.66 3.58 -0.78
C ALA A 410 -6.07 2.59 -1.89
N PHE A 411 -5.17 2.25 -2.82
CA PHE A 411 -5.46 1.30 -3.89
C PHE A 411 -5.24 -0.14 -3.40
N ASN A 412 -4.24 -0.39 -2.56
CA ASN A 412 -3.98 -1.69 -1.95
C ASN A 412 -5.18 -2.24 -1.13
N GLU A 413 -5.35 -3.57 -1.18
CA GLU A 413 -6.44 -4.32 -0.54
C GLU A 413 -6.52 -4.23 0.99
N HIS A 414 -5.47 -3.73 1.65
CA HIS A 414 -5.41 -3.58 3.09
C HIS A 414 -5.12 -2.13 3.50
N GLY A 415 -4.22 -1.44 2.79
CA GLY A 415 -3.82 -0.06 3.08
C GLY A 415 -4.97 0.95 3.12
N HIS A 416 -6.02 0.75 2.32
CA HIS A 416 -7.21 1.61 2.36
C HIS A 416 -7.91 1.59 3.73
N LEU A 417 -7.84 0.48 4.47
CA LEU A 417 -8.37 0.37 5.84
C LEU A 417 -7.55 1.21 6.83
N PHE A 418 -6.24 1.39 6.59
CA PHE A 418 -5.42 2.32 7.38
C PHE A 418 -5.80 3.78 7.10
N ILE A 419 -6.04 4.17 5.84
CA ILE A 419 -6.51 5.54 5.51
C ILE A 419 -7.89 5.81 6.14
N ILE A 420 -8.78 4.82 6.13
CA ILE A 420 -10.08 4.89 6.83
C ILE A 420 -9.89 5.10 8.34
N GLY A 421 -9.05 4.30 9.00
CA GLY A 421 -8.76 4.44 10.44
C GLY A 421 -7.99 5.73 10.79
N LEU A 422 -7.20 6.27 9.86
CA LEU A 422 -6.55 7.58 9.98
C LEU A 422 -7.58 8.71 10.01
N ILE A 423 -8.54 8.67 9.09
CA ILE A 423 -9.68 9.62 9.06
C ILE A 423 -10.54 9.45 10.32
N ASP A 424 -10.70 8.24 10.85
CA ASP A 424 -11.46 8.00 12.07
C ASP A 424 -10.75 8.45 13.37
N ALA A 425 -9.41 8.42 13.41
CA ALA A 425 -8.67 8.79 14.61
C ALA A 425 -8.28 10.28 14.67
N VAL A 426 -8.10 10.97 13.54
CA VAL A 426 -7.47 12.30 13.53
C VAL A 426 -8.49 13.43 13.63
N ASP A 427 -8.32 14.27 14.67
CA ASP A 427 -9.18 15.45 14.91
C ASP A 427 -8.71 16.72 14.19
N ASP A 428 -7.43 16.80 13.80
CA ASP A 428 -6.87 17.92 13.03
C ASP A 428 -7.23 17.78 11.55
N ILE A 429 -8.44 18.21 11.19
CA ILE A 429 -8.92 18.21 9.80
C ILE A 429 -8.10 19.16 8.90
N VAL A 430 -7.52 20.24 9.45
CA VAL A 430 -6.70 21.18 8.66
C VAL A 430 -5.37 20.52 8.26
N LEU A 431 -4.83 19.64 9.11
CA LEU A 431 -3.71 18.78 8.74
C LEU A 431 -4.14 17.74 7.69
N LEU A 432 -5.23 17.00 7.91
CA LEU A 432 -5.74 16.02 6.93
C LEU A 432 -5.99 16.67 5.56
N GLN A 433 -6.57 17.86 5.52
CA GLN A 433 -6.81 18.63 4.29
C GLN A 433 -5.50 18.91 3.53
N LYS A 434 -4.43 19.30 4.25
CA LYS A 434 -3.14 19.71 3.67
C LYS A 434 -2.22 18.57 3.26
N THR A 435 -2.51 17.34 3.69
CA THR A 435 -1.79 16.11 3.31
C THR A 435 -2.72 15.13 2.60
N VAL A 436 -3.54 14.40 3.36
CA VAL A 436 -4.37 13.29 2.90
C VAL A 436 -5.40 13.73 1.88
N PHE A 437 -6.25 14.72 2.17
CA PHE A 437 -7.38 15.04 1.29
C PHE A 437 -6.92 15.72 0.01
N ARG A 438 -5.87 16.54 0.04
CA ARG A 438 -5.31 17.07 -1.22
C ARG A 438 -4.89 15.92 -2.14
N GLU A 439 -4.14 14.93 -1.65
CA GLU A 439 -3.73 13.79 -2.49
C GLU A 439 -4.91 12.90 -2.94
N ILE A 440 -6.02 12.86 -2.20
CA ILE A 440 -7.28 12.23 -2.64
C ILE A 440 -7.99 13.08 -3.71
N LEU A 441 -7.93 14.41 -3.62
CA LEU A 441 -8.59 15.36 -4.52
C LEU A 441 -7.83 15.54 -5.84
N ASP A 442 -6.50 15.55 -5.79
CA ASP A 442 -5.59 15.59 -6.94
C ASP A 442 -5.81 14.36 -7.86
N ASP A 443 -6.25 13.23 -7.30
CA ASP A 443 -6.52 11.95 -7.98
C ASP A 443 -8.01 11.51 -7.92
N LEU A 444 -8.95 12.44 -7.69
CA LEU A 444 -10.32 12.11 -7.25
C LEU A 444 -11.07 11.15 -8.18
N GLU A 445 -10.90 11.29 -9.49
CA GLU A 445 -11.53 10.42 -10.48
C GLU A 445 -11.06 8.96 -10.34
N LEU A 446 -9.76 8.75 -10.12
CA LEU A 446 -9.19 7.43 -9.89
C LEU A 446 -9.62 6.86 -8.53
N PHE A 447 -9.85 7.71 -7.52
CA PHE A 447 -10.47 7.31 -6.25
C PHE A 447 -11.95 6.90 -6.41
N VAL A 448 -12.69 7.50 -7.35
CA VAL A 448 -14.04 7.04 -7.74
C VAL A 448 -13.97 5.71 -8.49
N MET A 449 -13.02 5.55 -9.42
CA MET A 449 -12.87 4.34 -10.23
C MET A 449 -12.42 3.12 -9.42
N HIS A 450 -11.42 3.26 -8.56
CA HIS A 450 -10.74 2.12 -7.93
C HIS A 450 -11.52 1.54 -6.72
N PRO A 451 -11.90 0.25 -6.70
CA PRO A 451 -12.81 -0.29 -5.67
C PRO A 451 -12.33 -0.18 -4.22
N ASN A 452 -11.03 -0.30 -3.95
CA ASN A 452 -10.47 -0.07 -2.61
C ASN A 452 -10.46 1.41 -2.20
N ALA A 453 -9.99 2.30 -3.08
CA ALA A 453 -9.94 3.74 -2.85
C ALA A 453 -11.34 4.34 -2.64
N ARG A 454 -12.34 3.83 -3.39
CA ARG A 454 -13.75 4.19 -3.23
C ARG A 454 -14.32 3.88 -1.84
N LYS A 455 -13.81 2.86 -1.13
CA LYS A 455 -14.18 2.62 0.28
C LYS A 455 -13.73 3.76 1.19
N VAL A 456 -12.62 4.43 0.88
CA VAL A 456 -12.19 5.65 1.60
C VAL A 456 -13.22 6.76 1.39
N LEU A 457 -13.64 7.03 0.15
CA LEU A 457 -14.67 8.03 -0.17
C LEU A 457 -16.01 7.73 0.52
N LEU A 458 -16.45 6.46 0.49
CA LEU A 458 -17.66 6.01 1.20
C LEU A 458 -17.56 6.23 2.71
N TYR A 459 -16.39 6.02 3.32
CA TYR A 459 -16.18 6.30 4.74
C TYR A 459 -16.21 7.80 5.07
N MET A 460 -15.71 8.65 4.16
CA MET A 460 -15.73 10.11 4.33
C MET A 460 -17.17 10.68 4.26
N LEU A 461 -18.05 10.08 3.45
CA LEU A 461 -19.46 10.46 3.37
C LEU A 461 -20.30 9.84 4.51
N SER A 462 -20.10 8.54 4.79
CA SER A 462 -20.90 7.72 5.70
C SER A 462 -20.00 6.81 6.57
N PRO A 463 -19.35 7.36 7.60
CA PRO A 463 -18.37 6.63 8.39
C PRO A 463 -19.01 5.52 9.23
N ARG A 464 -18.40 4.33 9.22
CA ARG A 464 -18.88 3.10 9.90
C ARG A 464 -20.30 2.64 9.53
N ASP A 465 -20.82 3.08 8.39
CA ASP A 465 -22.15 2.68 7.92
C ASP A 465 -22.17 1.19 7.52
N SER A 466 -23.07 0.41 8.13
CA SER A 466 -23.18 -1.04 7.91
C SER A 466 -23.62 -1.42 6.50
N ARG A 467 -24.10 -0.45 5.70
CA ARG A 467 -24.44 -0.62 4.27
C ARG A 467 -23.19 -0.68 3.38
N HIS A 468 -22.04 -0.21 3.88
CA HIS A 468 -20.76 -0.12 3.15
C HIS A 468 -19.66 -0.98 3.79
N PHE A 469 -19.67 -1.15 5.11
CA PHE A 469 -18.66 -1.90 5.87
C PHE A 469 -19.35 -2.96 6.73
N SER A 470 -18.90 -4.22 6.67
CA SER A 470 -19.50 -5.26 7.51
C SER A 470 -19.27 -4.98 9.00
N PRO A 471 -20.22 -5.32 9.90
CA PRO A 471 -20.01 -5.17 11.34
C PRO A 471 -18.75 -5.89 11.85
N GLN A 472 -18.40 -7.03 11.26
CA GLN A 472 -17.17 -7.77 11.56
C GLN A 472 -15.91 -6.98 11.20
N LEU A 473 -15.92 -6.24 10.08
CA LEU A 473 -14.81 -5.36 9.68
C LEU A 473 -14.70 -4.16 10.63
N ILE A 474 -15.82 -3.50 10.94
CA ILE A 474 -15.85 -2.36 11.88
C ILE A 474 -15.33 -2.80 13.26
N ASN A 475 -15.80 -3.94 13.77
CA ASN A 475 -15.43 -4.46 15.09
C ASN A 475 -13.98 -4.94 15.18
N SER A 476 -13.39 -5.47 14.09
CA SER A 476 -12.01 -5.97 14.08
C SER A 476 -10.95 -4.93 13.69
N ILE A 477 -11.34 -3.83 13.03
CA ILE A 477 -10.40 -2.81 12.51
C ILE A 477 -10.56 -1.45 13.17
N LEU A 478 -11.77 -0.98 13.49
CA LEU A 478 -12.02 0.40 13.93
C LEU A 478 -12.40 0.51 15.40
N THR A 479 -13.34 -0.33 15.86
CA THR A 479 -13.83 -0.33 17.26
C THR A 479 -12.74 -0.47 18.33
N PRO A 480 -11.63 -1.23 18.15
CA PRO A 480 -10.53 -1.26 19.14
C PRO A 480 -9.90 0.13 19.38
N GLY A 481 -9.97 1.02 18.38
CA GLY A 481 -9.51 2.40 18.46
C GLY A 481 -10.40 3.34 19.26
N ASP A 482 -11.66 2.99 19.55
CA ASP A 482 -12.62 3.86 20.25
C ASP A 482 -12.06 4.33 21.60
N THR A 483 -11.37 3.42 22.30
CA THR A 483 -10.76 3.63 23.63
C THR A 483 -9.60 4.63 23.67
N ASN A 484 -9.15 5.18 22.53
CA ASN A 484 -7.98 6.05 22.49
C ASN A 484 -8.25 7.46 23.05
N LEU A 485 -7.33 7.95 23.88
CA LEU A 485 -7.46 9.22 24.64
C LEU A 485 -7.24 10.49 23.81
N HIS A 486 -6.76 10.36 22.56
CA HIS A 486 -6.27 11.48 21.76
C HIS A 486 -7.21 11.89 20.62
N THR A 487 -8.14 11.01 20.24
CA THR A 487 -9.35 11.37 19.49
C THR A 487 -10.39 11.88 20.49
N LYS A 488 -11.00 13.04 20.24
CA LYS A 488 -11.98 13.69 21.13
C LYS A 488 -13.31 13.97 20.44
N LYS A 489 -13.30 14.33 19.15
CA LYS A 489 -14.53 14.58 18.37
C LYS A 489 -15.42 13.33 18.24
N LEU A 490 -16.74 13.51 18.38
CA LEU A 490 -17.73 12.48 18.07
C LEU A 490 -17.68 12.11 16.58
N LEU A 491 -18.14 10.91 16.22
CA LEU A 491 -18.11 10.44 14.84
C LEU A 491 -18.99 11.29 13.91
N GLY A 492 -20.23 11.60 14.32
CA GLY A 492 -21.15 12.45 13.55
C GLY A 492 -20.68 13.89 13.36
N VAL A 493 -19.86 14.41 14.28
CA VAL A 493 -19.20 15.73 14.10
C VAL A 493 -18.20 15.64 12.95
N ARG A 494 -17.36 14.60 12.90
CA ARG A 494 -16.44 14.44 11.76
C ARG A 494 -17.19 14.14 10.45
N ALA A 495 -18.28 13.38 10.49
CA ALA A 495 -19.13 13.15 9.32
C ALA A 495 -19.66 14.46 8.73
N LEU A 496 -20.02 15.43 9.59
CA LEU A 496 -20.41 16.77 9.16
C LEU A 496 -19.21 17.61 8.68
N GLU A 497 -18.05 17.52 9.34
CA GLU A 497 -16.83 18.20 8.88
C GLU A 497 -16.42 17.78 7.46
N MET A 498 -16.57 16.50 7.09
CA MET A 498 -16.35 16.03 5.71
C MET A 498 -17.32 16.63 4.69
N ARG A 499 -18.51 17.08 5.13
CA ARG A 499 -19.55 17.72 4.30
C ARG A 499 -19.43 19.25 4.25
N THR A 500 -18.45 19.86 4.93
CA THR A 500 -18.16 21.30 4.80
C THR A 500 -17.46 21.62 3.47
N SER A 501 -17.62 22.86 2.98
CA SER A 501 -16.84 23.35 1.83
C SER A 501 -15.33 23.27 2.06
N GLN A 502 -14.89 23.48 3.30
CA GLN A 502 -13.48 23.40 3.70
C GLN A 502 -12.87 22.01 3.46
N SER A 503 -13.64 20.91 3.52
CA SER A 503 -13.09 19.59 3.21
C SER A 503 -12.70 19.47 1.72
N LEU A 504 -13.40 20.21 0.84
CA LEU A 504 -13.42 20.10 -0.62
C LEU A 504 -13.91 18.73 -1.16
N VAL A 505 -14.19 17.75 -0.29
CA VAL A 505 -14.57 16.37 -0.65
C VAL A 505 -16.00 16.30 -1.19
N LEU A 506 -17.01 16.74 -0.43
CA LEU A 506 -18.39 16.77 -0.93
C LEU A 506 -18.56 17.72 -2.15
N PRO A 507 -17.94 18.93 -2.19
CA PRO A 507 -17.91 19.76 -3.40
C PRO A 507 -17.34 19.04 -4.63
N GLY A 508 -16.15 18.42 -4.51
CA GLY A 508 -15.49 17.73 -5.62
C GLY A 508 -16.28 16.52 -6.12
N LEU A 509 -16.82 15.71 -5.21
CA LEU A 509 -17.64 14.56 -5.56
C LEU A 509 -18.99 14.95 -6.20
N LEU A 510 -19.64 16.02 -5.73
CA LEU A 510 -20.80 16.61 -6.40
C LEU A 510 -20.45 17.13 -7.81
N ASN A 511 -19.24 17.65 -7.98
CA ASN A 511 -18.79 18.13 -9.29
C ASN A 511 -18.61 16.98 -10.28
N LEU A 512 -17.96 15.88 -9.89
CA LEU A 512 -17.86 14.68 -10.72
C LEU A 512 -19.23 14.07 -11.03
N ALA A 513 -20.16 14.04 -10.05
CA ALA A 513 -21.52 13.59 -10.26
C ALA A 513 -22.38 14.51 -11.17
N ARG A 514 -21.88 15.70 -11.53
CA ARG A 514 -22.50 16.65 -12.48
C ARG A 514 -21.80 16.64 -13.84
N GLU A 515 -20.47 16.64 -13.88
CA GLU A 515 -19.70 16.85 -15.11
C GLU A 515 -19.18 15.54 -15.74
N LYS A 516 -19.13 14.44 -14.98
CA LYS A 516 -18.64 13.12 -15.43
C LYS A 516 -19.59 11.98 -15.03
N LEU A 517 -20.90 12.24 -15.05
CA LEU A 517 -21.91 11.28 -14.57
C LEU A 517 -21.89 9.96 -15.37
N THR A 518 -21.90 10.05 -16.70
CA THR A 518 -21.82 8.90 -17.61
C THR A 518 -20.44 8.24 -17.57
N GLU A 519 -19.38 9.04 -17.68
CA GLU A 519 -17.99 8.56 -17.74
C GLU A 519 -17.56 7.78 -16.50
N LEU A 520 -17.88 8.28 -15.30
CA LEU A 520 -17.39 7.70 -14.05
C LEU A 520 -18.40 6.79 -13.35
N PHE A 521 -19.71 7.07 -13.39
CA PHE A 521 -20.67 6.42 -12.48
C PHE A 521 -21.72 5.52 -13.14
N ILE A 522 -22.36 5.96 -14.24
CA ILE A 522 -23.39 5.18 -14.93
C ILE A 522 -22.78 4.18 -15.90
N GLY A 523 -21.74 4.62 -16.61
CA GLY A 523 -21.14 3.93 -17.74
C GLY A 523 -21.92 4.12 -19.04
N ASP A 524 -21.17 4.14 -20.12
CA ASP A 524 -21.63 3.90 -21.48
C ASP A 524 -20.57 3.01 -22.17
N ALA A 525 -21.00 2.23 -23.15
CA ALA A 525 -20.17 1.36 -23.98
C ALA A 525 -20.44 1.58 -25.48
N SER A 526 -21.13 2.68 -25.85
CA SER A 526 -21.28 3.12 -27.24
C SER A 526 -19.96 3.53 -27.89
N ASP A 527 -19.04 4.07 -27.09
CA ASP A 527 -17.67 4.43 -27.48
C ASP A 527 -16.66 3.44 -26.88
N PRO A 528 -16.06 2.53 -27.68
CA PRO A 528 -15.08 1.56 -27.19
C PRO A 528 -13.74 2.20 -26.78
N THR A 529 -13.50 3.48 -27.08
CA THR A 529 -12.28 4.19 -26.67
C THR A 529 -12.38 4.78 -25.26
N ASN A 530 -13.58 4.88 -24.69
CA ASN A 530 -13.81 5.41 -23.35
C ASN A 530 -13.73 4.31 -22.27
N GLU A 531 -12.53 3.76 -22.06
CA GLU A 531 -12.27 2.72 -21.06
C GLU A 531 -12.85 3.05 -19.65
N PRO A 532 -12.77 4.29 -19.11
CA PRO A 532 -13.40 4.62 -17.82
C PRO A 532 -14.91 4.35 -17.74
N ALA A 533 -15.65 4.67 -18.82
CA ALA A 533 -17.09 4.47 -18.94
C ALA A 533 -17.47 3.00 -19.14
N ILE A 534 -16.65 2.25 -19.89
CA ILE A 534 -16.80 0.81 -20.06
C ILE A 534 -16.62 0.08 -18.72
N ILE A 535 -15.62 0.48 -17.92
CA ILE A 535 -15.43 -0.08 -16.58
C ILE A 535 -16.59 0.33 -15.64
N ALA A 536 -17.16 1.53 -15.77
CA ALA A 536 -18.33 1.95 -15.00
C ALA A 536 -19.56 1.05 -15.27
N CYS A 537 -19.75 0.58 -16.51
CA CYS A 537 -20.82 -0.39 -16.86
C CYS A 537 -20.71 -1.73 -16.11
N LYS A 538 -19.54 -2.07 -15.56
CA LYS A 538 -19.27 -3.36 -14.89
C LYS A 538 -19.01 -3.19 -13.38
N ASP A 539 -18.48 -2.04 -12.95
CA ASP A 539 -18.21 -1.71 -11.55
C ASP A 539 -19.39 -1.04 -10.84
N LEU A 540 -20.35 -1.87 -10.44
CA LEU A 540 -21.58 -1.45 -9.74
C LEU A 540 -21.33 -0.71 -8.41
N GLY A 541 -20.11 -0.80 -7.84
CA GLY A 541 -19.74 -0.08 -6.63
C GLY A 541 -19.74 1.44 -6.82
N ARG A 542 -19.61 1.93 -8.06
CA ARG A 542 -19.64 3.37 -8.37
C ARG A 542 -21.03 3.98 -8.18
N LEU A 543 -22.09 3.25 -8.54
CA LEU A 543 -23.48 3.66 -8.30
C LEU A 543 -23.83 3.75 -6.82
N ILE A 544 -23.21 2.92 -5.97
CA ILE A 544 -23.34 3.04 -4.51
C ILE A 544 -22.76 4.39 -4.05
N LEU A 545 -21.55 4.75 -4.51
CA LEU A 545 -20.95 6.04 -4.20
C LEU A 545 -21.79 7.21 -4.75
N LEU A 546 -22.26 7.17 -6.01
CA LEU A 546 -23.15 8.19 -6.58
C LEU A 546 -24.38 8.43 -5.71
N SER A 547 -25.02 7.35 -5.25
CA SER A 547 -26.20 7.45 -4.38
C SER A 547 -25.88 8.01 -2.99
N GLU A 548 -24.68 7.80 -2.45
CA GLU A 548 -24.23 8.50 -1.22
C GLU A 548 -23.92 9.97 -1.49
N ILE A 549 -23.33 10.36 -2.63
CA ILE A 549 -23.07 11.76 -2.97
C ILE A 549 -24.39 12.54 -3.05
N LEU A 550 -25.40 11.96 -3.71
CA LEU A 550 -26.73 12.56 -3.88
C LEU A 550 -27.60 12.50 -2.61
N ASP A 551 -27.35 11.55 -1.70
CA ASP A 551 -27.95 11.53 -0.36
C ASP A 551 -27.29 12.54 0.58
N LYS A 552 -25.95 12.58 0.65
CA LYS A 552 -25.20 13.38 1.62
C LYS A 552 -25.11 14.86 1.31
N SER A 553 -25.53 15.24 0.10
CA SER A 553 -25.81 16.62 -0.30
C SER A 553 -27.26 17.07 -0.06
N ALA A 554 -28.17 16.17 0.36
CA ALA A 554 -29.56 16.53 0.63
C ALA A 554 -29.69 17.35 1.94
N PRO A 555 -30.65 18.29 2.05
CA PRO A 555 -30.71 19.24 3.18
C PRO A 555 -30.74 18.59 4.58
N HIS A 556 -31.35 17.42 4.74
CA HIS A 556 -31.37 16.69 6.01
C HIS A 556 -29.99 16.11 6.39
N ASN A 557 -29.19 15.70 5.40
CA ASN A 557 -27.80 15.25 5.59
C ASN A 557 -26.79 16.42 5.70
N LEU A 558 -27.26 17.67 5.61
CA LEU A 558 -26.47 18.89 5.86
C LEU A 558 -26.85 19.56 7.19
N ASN A 559 -27.92 19.10 7.86
CA ASN A 559 -28.36 19.60 9.17
C ASN A 559 -27.50 18.98 10.30
N PRO A 560 -26.83 19.79 11.15
CA PRO A 560 -25.99 19.29 12.23
C PRO A 560 -26.70 18.34 13.20
N ASP A 561 -27.94 18.65 13.59
CA ASP A 561 -28.66 17.89 14.62
C ASP A 561 -28.96 16.46 14.17
N ILE A 562 -29.29 16.31 12.88
CA ILE A 562 -29.52 15.00 12.24
C ILE A 562 -28.21 14.24 12.11
N VAL A 563 -27.18 14.86 11.51
CA VAL A 563 -25.90 14.19 11.19
C VAL A 563 -25.11 13.81 12.43
N ILE A 564 -25.13 14.62 13.49
CA ILE A 564 -24.43 14.32 14.74
C ILE A 564 -25.05 13.11 15.44
N SER A 565 -26.38 12.97 15.42
CA SER A 565 -27.05 11.79 15.99
C SER A 565 -26.87 10.51 15.16
N GLN A 566 -26.67 10.62 13.84
CA GLN A 566 -26.65 9.50 12.91
C GLN A 566 -25.42 8.58 13.03
N TYR A 567 -24.27 9.11 13.45
CA TYR A 567 -23.00 8.37 13.48
C TYR A 567 -22.33 8.44 14.86
N ASN A 568 -22.13 7.27 15.49
CA ASN A 568 -21.61 7.17 16.86
C ASN A 568 -20.52 6.08 16.97
N ARG A 569 -19.57 6.26 17.88
CA ARG A 569 -18.69 5.18 18.40
C ARG A 569 -19.24 4.54 19.66
N SER A 570 -18.67 3.40 20.06
CA SER A 570 -19.04 2.69 21.29
C SER A 570 -18.91 3.53 22.57
N ASN A 571 -18.02 4.53 22.57
CA ASN A 571 -17.80 5.42 23.71
C ASN A 571 -18.14 6.90 23.45
N ASP A 572 -18.80 7.24 22.34
CA ASP A 572 -19.13 8.65 22.01
C ASP A 572 -20.06 9.29 23.08
N SER A 573 -20.86 8.49 23.80
CA SER A 573 -21.67 8.90 24.96
C SER A 573 -20.87 9.36 26.19
N THR A 574 -19.57 9.04 26.27
CA THR A 574 -18.68 9.41 27.39
C THR A 574 -17.70 10.53 27.04
N ARG A 575 -17.77 11.06 25.81
CA ARG A 575 -16.90 12.15 25.34
C ARG A 575 -17.45 13.50 25.78
N ALA A 576 -16.56 14.40 26.20
CA ALA A 576 -16.92 15.76 26.59
C ALA A 576 -17.51 16.58 25.42
N LEU A 577 -18.26 17.63 25.75
CA LEU A 577 -19.13 18.37 24.83
C LEU A 577 -18.47 18.87 23.54
N VAL A 578 -19.31 18.90 22.50
CA VAL A 578 -18.96 19.02 21.09
C VAL A 578 -18.59 20.44 20.64
N VAL A 579 -17.54 20.54 19.83
CA VAL A 579 -17.32 21.70 18.94
C VAL A 579 -18.46 21.74 17.92
N LYS A 580 -19.32 22.76 17.99
CA LYS A 580 -20.40 22.97 17.00
C LYS A 580 -19.80 23.15 15.60
N CYS A 581 -19.87 22.11 14.79
CA CYS A 581 -19.65 22.18 13.35
C CYS A 581 -20.98 22.57 12.68
N THR A 582 -20.93 23.52 11.76
CA THR A 582 -22.10 24.05 11.02
C THR A 582 -21.67 24.39 9.60
N ILE A 583 -22.47 24.03 8.60
CA ILE A 583 -22.21 24.39 7.20
C ILE A 583 -22.74 25.81 6.95
N PRO A 584 -21.93 26.74 6.40
CA PRO A 584 -22.36 28.10 6.07
C PRO A 584 -23.56 28.14 5.12
N GLU A 585 -24.41 29.15 5.25
CA GLU A 585 -25.63 29.28 4.43
C GLU A 585 -25.33 29.50 2.93
N SER A 586 -24.20 30.16 2.61
CA SER A 586 -23.63 30.22 1.26
C SER A 586 -23.45 28.82 0.68
N ASP A 587 -22.91 27.91 1.46
CA ASP A 587 -22.48 26.58 1.04
C ASP A 587 -23.69 25.64 0.94
N LEU A 588 -24.67 25.78 1.86
CA LEU A 588 -25.99 25.16 1.74
C LEU A 588 -26.70 25.57 0.44
N SER A 589 -26.61 26.86 0.07
CA SER A 589 -27.19 27.34 -1.19
C SER A 589 -26.48 26.78 -2.42
N ALA A 590 -25.14 26.70 -2.39
CA ALA A 590 -24.32 26.13 -3.46
C ALA A 590 -24.59 24.62 -3.62
N TYR A 591 -24.60 23.85 -2.51
CA TYR A 591 -24.92 22.42 -2.54
C TYR A 591 -26.33 22.15 -3.07
N LYS A 592 -27.32 22.98 -2.73
CA LYS A 592 -28.67 22.86 -3.30
C LYS A 592 -28.66 22.98 -4.83
N VAL A 593 -27.92 23.95 -5.38
CA VAL A 593 -27.79 24.16 -6.83
C VAL A 593 -27.00 23.03 -7.50
N SER A 594 -25.82 22.68 -6.98
CA SER A 594 -24.99 21.62 -7.56
C SER A 594 -25.66 20.24 -7.50
N ARG A 595 -26.38 19.93 -6.40
CA ARG A 595 -27.18 18.71 -6.28
C ARG A 595 -28.35 18.71 -7.26
N GLN A 596 -29.06 19.83 -7.42
CA GLN A 596 -30.16 19.90 -8.39
C GLN A 596 -29.62 19.63 -9.81
N ALA A 597 -28.51 20.26 -10.21
CA ALA A 597 -27.90 20.02 -11.51
C ALA A 597 -27.49 18.55 -11.71
N ALA A 598 -26.87 17.90 -10.73
CA ALA A 598 -26.52 16.48 -10.80
C ALA A 598 -27.75 15.54 -10.86
N LEU A 599 -28.88 15.92 -10.25
CA LEU A 599 -30.15 15.18 -10.37
C LEU A 599 -30.86 15.43 -11.71
N GLU A 600 -30.77 16.64 -12.26
CA GLU A 600 -31.28 16.97 -13.60
C GLU A 600 -30.46 16.26 -14.69
N GLU A 601 -29.14 16.12 -14.51
CA GLU A 601 -28.26 15.30 -15.36
C GLU A 601 -28.62 13.80 -15.24
N LEU A 602 -28.81 13.27 -14.03
CA LEU A 602 -29.24 11.87 -13.83
C LEU A 602 -30.58 11.57 -14.50
N ILE A 603 -31.53 12.52 -14.49
CA ILE A 603 -32.78 12.41 -15.23
C ILE A 603 -32.51 12.41 -16.75
N THR A 604 -31.60 13.28 -17.20
CA THR A 604 -31.22 13.42 -18.62
C THR A 604 -30.55 12.16 -19.18
N CYS A 605 -29.65 11.52 -18.44
CA CYS A 605 -29.00 10.28 -18.87
C CYS A 605 -29.92 9.04 -18.78
N VAL A 606 -30.80 8.95 -17.78
CA VAL A 606 -31.49 7.69 -17.43
C VAL A 606 -32.98 7.66 -17.79
N LEU A 607 -33.68 8.80 -17.77
CA LEU A 607 -35.14 8.87 -17.84
C LEU A 607 -35.70 9.69 -19.02
N LEU A 608 -34.91 10.59 -19.61
CA LEU A 608 -35.28 11.31 -20.84
C LEU A 608 -35.13 10.50 -22.15
N PRO A 609 -34.14 9.59 -22.33
CA PRO A 609 -34.05 8.79 -23.55
C PRO A 609 -35.32 7.95 -23.74
N GLU A 610 -35.87 7.92 -24.95
CA GLU A 610 -37.00 7.04 -25.23
C GLU A 610 -36.55 5.58 -25.17
N PHE A 611 -37.16 4.81 -24.26
CA PHE A 611 -36.93 3.38 -24.16
C PHE A 611 -38.23 2.59 -24.37
N ILE A 612 -38.10 1.47 -25.08
CA ILE A 612 -39.12 0.44 -25.20
C ILE A 612 -38.87 -0.56 -24.07
N PRO A 613 -39.86 -0.82 -23.19
CA PRO A 613 -39.71 -1.84 -22.15
C PRO A 613 -39.44 -3.23 -22.75
N SER A 614 -38.37 -3.90 -22.33
CA SER A 614 -38.00 -5.24 -22.85
C SER A 614 -38.96 -6.33 -22.36
N GLY A 615 -39.69 -6.05 -21.27
CA GLY A 615 -40.64 -6.95 -20.65
C GLY A 615 -40.01 -8.02 -19.76
N ASN A 616 -40.85 -8.78 -19.06
CA ASN A 616 -40.44 -9.92 -18.23
C ASN A 616 -40.12 -11.16 -19.09
N ASN A 617 -39.13 -11.03 -19.98
CA ASN A 617 -38.43 -12.18 -20.53
C ASN A 617 -37.59 -12.79 -19.39
N ASN A 618 -38.24 -13.67 -18.62
CA ASN A 618 -37.58 -14.58 -17.70
C ASN A 618 -36.88 -15.66 -18.53
N ASP A 619 -35.70 -15.35 -19.06
CA ASP A 619 -34.79 -16.37 -19.55
C ASP A 619 -34.51 -17.35 -18.40
N GLY A 620 -35.04 -18.57 -18.54
CA GLY A 620 -35.08 -19.61 -17.50
C GLY A 620 -33.73 -20.23 -17.17
N GLN A 621 -32.64 -19.48 -17.34
CA GLN A 621 -31.30 -19.89 -16.93
C GLN A 621 -31.28 -20.09 -15.42
N SER A 622 -31.15 -21.35 -14.99
CA SER A 622 -30.90 -21.72 -13.61
C SER A 622 -29.61 -21.07 -13.14
N LYS A 623 -29.72 -19.98 -12.38
CA LYS A 623 -28.54 -19.31 -11.83
C LYS A 623 -27.74 -20.31 -11.01
N PRO A 624 -26.41 -20.41 -11.20
CA PRO A 624 -25.59 -21.35 -10.45
C PRO A 624 -25.69 -21.03 -8.96
N ASN A 625 -25.63 -22.08 -8.13
CA ASN A 625 -25.95 -22.01 -6.69
C ASN A 625 -24.79 -21.42 -5.85
N VAL A 626 -24.21 -20.32 -6.33
CA VAL A 626 -23.08 -19.58 -5.77
C VAL A 626 -23.55 -18.69 -4.63
N SER A 627 -22.78 -18.55 -3.54
CA SER A 627 -23.18 -17.68 -2.44
C SER A 627 -23.25 -16.21 -2.88
N ARG A 628 -24.13 -15.45 -2.23
CA ARG A 628 -24.25 -14.01 -2.44
C ARG A 628 -22.96 -13.26 -2.06
N ASP A 629 -22.19 -13.81 -1.13
CA ASP A 629 -20.91 -13.26 -0.70
C ASP A 629 -19.79 -13.57 -1.73
N ASP A 630 -19.74 -14.78 -2.27
CA ASP A 630 -18.77 -15.20 -3.29
C ASP A 630 -18.98 -14.41 -4.59
N LEU A 631 -20.23 -14.27 -5.04
CA LEU A 631 -20.58 -13.47 -6.21
C LEU A 631 -20.24 -11.97 -6.00
N ARG A 632 -20.31 -11.47 -4.77
CA ARG A 632 -19.83 -10.11 -4.45
C ARG A 632 -18.29 -10.03 -4.50
N LEU A 633 -17.59 -11.06 -4.02
CA LEU A 633 -16.13 -11.11 -4.00
C LEU A 633 -15.55 -11.24 -5.42
N SER A 634 -16.11 -12.13 -6.25
CA SER A 634 -15.78 -12.27 -7.68
C SER A 634 -15.95 -10.94 -8.42
N ARG A 635 -17.11 -10.28 -8.29
CA ARG A 635 -17.33 -8.94 -8.88
C ARG A 635 -16.36 -7.89 -8.37
N HIS A 636 -15.93 -7.98 -7.10
CA HIS A 636 -14.93 -7.08 -6.53
C HIS A 636 -13.53 -7.32 -7.09
N LYS A 637 -13.08 -8.59 -7.21
CA LYS A 637 -11.83 -8.98 -7.89
C LYS A 637 -11.82 -8.42 -9.32
N MET A 638 -12.86 -8.73 -10.11
CA MET A 638 -13.00 -8.30 -11.52
C MET A 638 -12.95 -6.76 -11.67
N ALA A 639 -13.65 -6.01 -10.81
CA ALA A 639 -13.64 -4.55 -10.84
C ALA A 639 -12.29 -3.94 -10.39
N VAL A 640 -11.47 -4.66 -9.61
CA VAL A 640 -10.10 -4.25 -9.30
C VAL A 640 -9.20 -4.50 -10.51
N ALA A 641 -9.20 -5.71 -11.06
CA ALA A 641 -8.39 -6.10 -12.22
C ALA A 641 -8.62 -5.18 -13.45
N LEU A 642 -9.88 -4.83 -13.74
CA LEU A 642 -10.23 -3.87 -14.80
C LEU A 642 -9.59 -2.48 -14.60
N VAL A 643 -9.53 -1.99 -13.37
CA VAL A 643 -8.92 -0.68 -13.05
C VAL A 643 -7.41 -0.77 -12.99
N GLU A 644 -6.84 -1.88 -12.53
CA GLU A 644 -5.39 -2.09 -12.49
C GLU A 644 -4.82 -2.26 -13.92
N ALA A 645 -5.53 -2.93 -14.83
CA ALA A 645 -5.21 -2.99 -16.25
C ALA A 645 -5.21 -1.60 -16.91
N TYR A 646 -6.24 -0.79 -16.68
CA TYR A 646 -6.31 0.61 -17.12
C TYR A 646 -5.14 1.44 -16.58
N LEU A 647 -4.80 1.30 -15.29
CA LEU A 647 -3.67 1.97 -14.66
C LEU A 647 -2.30 1.47 -15.15
N ALA A 648 -2.21 0.25 -15.70
CA ALA A 648 -1.00 -0.26 -16.34
C ALA A 648 -0.79 0.38 -17.72
N LYS A 649 -1.84 0.45 -18.56
CA LYS A 649 -1.81 1.15 -19.86
C LYS A 649 -1.38 2.63 -19.71
N LEU A 650 -1.82 3.30 -18.64
CA LEU A 650 -1.42 4.68 -18.33
C LEU A 650 0.04 4.86 -17.90
N LYS A 651 0.72 3.82 -17.39
CA LYS A 651 2.15 3.86 -17.02
C LYS A 651 3.04 3.55 -18.22
N ASN A 652 2.67 2.53 -18.98
CA ASN A 652 3.41 2.02 -20.12
C ASN A 652 2.58 2.23 -21.41
N PRO A 653 2.47 3.47 -21.93
CA PRO A 653 1.77 3.72 -23.19
C PRO A 653 2.53 3.07 -24.35
N ASP A 654 1.80 2.45 -25.28
CA ASP A 654 2.38 1.68 -26.39
C ASP A 654 3.40 2.47 -27.22
N ILE A 655 4.69 2.20 -26.97
CA ILE A 655 5.78 2.70 -27.80
C ILE A 655 5.78 1.89 -29.09
N LYS A 656 5.07 2.41 -30.10
CA LYS A 656 5.05 1.83 -31.46
C LYS A 656 6.49 1.57 -31.93
N SER A 657 6.84 0.29 -32.09
CA SER A 657 8.17 -0.16 -32.49
C SER A 657 8.60 0.52 -33.79
N PHE A 658 9.75 1.20 -33.78
CA PHE A 658 10.20 2.03 -34.89
C PHE A 658 10.84 1.19 -36.02
N THR A 659 10.08 0.26 -36.59
CA THR A 659 10.50 -0.61 -37.71
C THR A 659 10.40 0.13 -39.05
N GLY A 660 11.25 1.16 -39.21
CA GLY A 660 11.35 1.98 -40.41
C GLY A 660 12.81 2.28 -40.76
N GLY A 661 13.50 1.31 -41.35
CA GLY A 661 14.92 1.42 -41.65
C GLY A 661 15.22 2.07 -43.00
N ASN A 662 16.01 3.16 -42.99
CA ASN A 662 17.07 3.46 -43.97
C ASN A 662 17.73 4.82 -43.64
N GLY A 663 19.07 4.88 -43.62
CA GLY A 663 19.80 6.15 -43.49
C GLY A 663 21.16 6.01 -42.81
N LEU A 664 22.23 6.24 -43.57
CA LEU A 664 23.58 6.57 -43.09
C LEU A 664 23.51 7.91 -42.30
N ASP A 665 24.41 8.28 -41.38
CA ASP A 665 25.88 8.20 -41.45
C ASP A 665 26.56 8.44 -40.06
N ASN A 666 27.90 8.38 -40.04
CA ASN A 666 28.87 8.75 -38.98
C ASN A 666 28.45 9.72 -37.84
N GLY A 667 28.98 9.50 -36.62
CA GLY A 667 29.44 10.62 -35.77
C GLY A 667 29.44 10.44 -34.24
N GLU A 668 30.64 10.54 -33.64
CA GLU A 668 30.96 11.10 -32.31
C GLU A 668 30.31 10.51 -31.03
N ASP A 669 31.12 9.74 -30.27
CA ASP A 669 30.86 9.38 -28.87
C ASP A 669 31.03 10.59 -27.92
N GLU A 670 29.96 11.08 -27.26
CA GLU A 670 30.09 11.84 -26.00
C GLU A 670 29.88 10.92 -24.78
N GLU A 671 30.95 10.74 -23.99
CA GLU A 671 30.97 9.95 -22.76
C GLU A 671 30.31 10.71 -21.59
N TYR A 672 29.18 10.22 -21.08
CA TYR A 672 28.57 10.68 -19.82
C TYR A 672 28.46 9.53 -18.81
N ASP A 673 29.13 9.68 -17.67
CA ASP A 673 28.87 8.89 -16.46
C ASP A 673 27.52 9.31 -15.82
N ASP A 674 26.70 8.35 -15.42
CA ASP A 674 25.78 8.50 -14.28
C ASP A 674 25.61 7.16 -13.54
N ASP A 675 25.93 7.13 -12.25
CA ASP A 675 25.82 5.94 -11.40
C ASP A 675 24.37 5.75 -10.95
N ARG A 676 23.63 4.82 -11.57
CA ARG A 676 22.31 4.38 -11.09
C ARG A 676 22.20 2.85 -11.02
N ASP A 677 22.23 2.34 -9.78
CA ASP A 677 21.87 0.97 -9.39
C ASP A 677 20.32 0.88 -9.43
N ASP A 678 19.75 0.66 -10.62
CA ASP A 678 18.34 0.32 -10.79
C ASP A 678 18.23 -1.12 -11.31
N GLY A 679 17.67 -1.99 -10.47
CA GLY A 679 17.61 -3.42 -10.69
C GLY A 679 16.17 -3.90 -10.62
N GLY A 680 15.42 -3.63 -11.69
CA GLY A 680 14.02 -4.00 -11.85
C GLY A 680 13.77 -4.63 -13.23
N ASP A 681 14.00 -5.94 -13.31
CA ASP A 681 13.54 -6.82 -14.40
C ASP A 681 12.63 -7.90 -13.75
N ASP A 682 11.42 -7.49 -13.34
CA ASP A 682 10.38 -8.40 -12.83
C ASP A 682 9.49 -8.90 -14.00
N ASP A 683 10.07 -9.76 -14.85
CA ASP A 683 9.33 -10.51 -15.87
C ASP A 683 8.77 -11.81 -15.25
N ASP A 684 7.55 -11.75 -14.72
CA ASP A 684 6.78 -12.94 -14.33
C ASP A 684 6.10 -13.58 -15.55
N GLU A 685 6.81 -14.53 -16.19
CA GLU A 685 6.19 -15.55 -17.02
C GLU A 685 5.85 -16.79 -16.17
N GLU A 686 4.57 -17.14 -16.11
CA GLU A 686 4.08 -18.36 -15.48
C GLU A 686 4.22 -19.56 -16.44
N GLU A 687 5.20 -20.44 -16.20
CA GLU A 687 5.14 -21.80 -16.75
C GLU A 687 4.21 -22.65 -15.88
N VAL A 688 3.12 -23.13 -16.48
CA VAL A 688 2.15 -24.03 -15.86
C VAL A 688 2.72 -25.45 -15.73
N ASP A 689 2.65 -26.02 -14.54
CA ASP A 689 2.73 -27.46 -14.27
C ASP A 689 1.43 -27.87 -13.54
N GLU A 690 0.98 -29.12 -13.72
CA GLU A 690 -0.41 -29.55 -13.51
C GLU A 690 -0.76 -30.00 -12.05
N GLU A 691 -2.05 -30.30 -11.83
CA GLU A 691 -2.65 -30.94 -10.63
C GLU A 691 -2.81 -30.11 -9.31
N VAL A 692 -3.72 -29.12 -9.32
CA VAL A 692 -5.06 -29.23 -8.68
C VAL A 692 -6.04 -28.32 -9.45
N GLU A 693 -7.24 -28.78 -9.78
CA GLU A 693 -8.25 -27.97 -10.50
C GLU A 693 -8.97 -26.97 -9.58
N GLU A 694 -8.62 -25.67 -9.68
CA GLU A 694 -9.55 -24.55 -9.49
C GLU A 694 -9.53 -23.69 -10.77
N ASP A 695 -10.72 -23.43 -11.36
CA ASP A 695 -10.91 -22.83 -12.70
C ASP A 695 -10.62 -21.30 -12.80
N ASP A 696 -9.51 -20.79 -12.24
CA ASP A 696 -9.09 -19.38 -12.39
C ASP A 696 -8.37 -19.15 -13.75
N LYS A 697 -9.13 -19.32 -14.86
CA LYS A 697 -8.69 -18.93 -16.21
C LYS A 697 -8.54 -17.41 -16.31
N HIS A 698 -7.31 -16.93 -16.17
CA HIS A 698 -6.95 -15.54 -16.44
C HIS A 698 -7.12 -15.21 -17.94
N MET A 699 -8.28 -14.66 -18.31
CA MET A 699 -8.50 -14.03 -19.61
C MET A 699 -7.53 -12.86 -19.79
N SER A 700 -7.01 -12.66 -21.01
CA SER A 700 -6.20 -11.49 -21.33
C SER A 700 -7.02 -10.19 -21.23
N ILE A 701 -6.35 -9.05 -21.06
CA ILE A 701 -7.02 -7.74 -20.90
C ILE A 701 -7.96 -7.46 -22.08
N ASP A 702 -7.53 -7.73 -23.31
CA ASP A 702 -8.34 -7.47 -24.50
C ASP A 702 -9.48 -8.48 -24.66
N GLU A 703 -9.35 -9.73 -24.19
CA GLU A 703 -10.48 -10.66 -24.07
C GLU A 703 -11.49 -10.21 -23.01
N ILE A 704 -11.02 -9.70 -21.86
CA ILE A 704 -11.89 -9.12 -20.82
C ILE A 704 -12.68 -7.92 -21.37
N PHE A 705 -12.09 -7.10 -22.24
CA PHE A 705 -12.79 -6.00 -22.92
C PHE A 705 -13.64 -6.44 -24.13
N THR A 706 -13.29 -7.54 -24.80
CA THR A 706 -14.02 -8.04 -25.99
C THR A 706 -15.25 -8.88 -25.63
N ASP A 707 -15.19 -9.70 -24.58
CA ASP A 707 -16.34 -10.50 -24.10
C ASP A 707 -17.29 -9.69 -23.18
N LEU A 708 -17.24 -8.35 -23.28
CA LEU A 708 -18.16 -7.45 -22.57
C LEU A 708 -19.55 -7.45 -23.20
N GLN A 709 -20.29 -8.54 -23.03
CA GLN A 709 -21.74 -8.51 -23.19
C GLN A 709 -22.30 -7.42 -22.26
N ILE A 710 -22.83 -6.36 -22.88
CA ILE A 710 -23.54 -5.26 -22.20
C ILE A 710 -25.02 -5.66 -22.21
N ASP A 711 -25.68 -5.58 -21.04
CA ASP A 711 -27.12 -5.89 -20.95
C ASP A 711 -27.90 -4.95 -21.87
N SER A 712 -28.53 -5.51 -22.91
CA SER A 712 -29.27 -4.76 -23.92
C SER A 712 -30.51 -4.05 -23.35
N LYS A 713 -30.92 -4.38 -22.13
CA LYS A 713 -32.01 -3.74 -21.42
C LYS A 713 -31.66 -2.29 -21.04
N PRO A 714 -32.58 -1.32 -21.19
CA PRO A 714 -32.40 0.05 -20.72
C PRO A 714 -32.00 0.11 -19.23
N PHE A 715 -31.14 1.06 -18.86
CA PHE A 715 -30.58 1.16 -17.49
C PHE A 715 -31.63 1.11 -16.38
N ILE A 716 -32.82 1.69 -16.61
CA ILE A 716 -33.95 1.72 -15.66
C ILE A 716 -34.64 0.36 -15.45
N GLU A 717 -34.47 -0.61 -16.36
CA GLU A 717 -34.92 -2.00 -16.19
C GLU A 717 -33.89 -2.85 -15.45
N ARG A 718 -32.60 -2.54 -15.62
CA ARG A 718 -31.50 -3.25 -14.96
C ARG A 718 -31.60 -3.10 -13.43
N PRO A 719 -31.26 -4.13 -12.62
CA PRO A 719 -31.30 -4.07 -11.16
C PRO A 719 -30.59 -2.85 -10.55
N GLU A 720 -29.56 -2.36 -11.23
CA GLU A 720 -28.74 -1.20 -10.91
C GLU A 720 -29.58 0.10 -10.90
N GLY A 721 -30.30 0.37 -12.00
CA GLY A 721 -31.23 1.49 -12.12
C GLY A 721 -32.41 1.39 -11.16
N VAL A 722 -32.93 0.17 -10.95
CA VAL A 722 -33.95 -0.12 -9.93
C VAL A 722 -33.45 0.29 -8.54
N ILE A 723 -32.22 -0.06 -8.17
CA ILE A 723 -31.65 0.21 -6.85
C ILE A 723 -31.40 1.71 -6.63
N ILE A 724 -30.71 2.40 -7.55
CA ILE A 724 -30.35 3.81 -7.34
C ILE A 724 -31.59 4.73 -7.29
N ILE A 725 -32.53 4.56 -8.22
CA ILE A 725 -33.75 5.38 -8.27
C ILE A 725 -34.65 5.10 -7.05
N ARG A 726 -34.78 3.83 -6.64
CA ARG A 726 -35.48 3.47 -5.39
C ARG A 726 -34.86 4.14 -4.18
N ARG A 727 -33.53 4.13 -4.07
CA ARG A 727 -32.79 4.65 -2.91
C ARG A 727 -33.01 6.15 -2.74
N LEU A 728 -32.89 6.92 -3.84
CA LEU A 728 -33.09 8.36 -3.83
C LEU A 728 -34.54 8.73 -3.48
N LEU A 729 -35.54 8.10 -4.13
CA LEU A 729 -36.95 8.39 -3.87
C LEU A 729 -37.40 7.98 -2.45
N GLN A 730 -36.88 6.87 -1.91
CA GLN A 730 -37.23 6.40 -0.57
C GLN A 730 -36.63 7.29 0.53
N GLY A 731 -35.35 7.67 0.45
CA GLY A 731 -34.72 8.56 1.44
C GLY A 731 -35.34 9.96 1.47
N GLU A 732 -35.69 10.52 0.30
CA GLU A 732 -36.41 11.80 0.24
C GLU A 732 -37.86 11.72 0.74
N LYS A 733 -38.49 10.53 0.71
CA LYS A 733 -39.81 10.30 1.31
C LYS A 733 -39.74 10.23 2.84
N GLU A 734 -38.73 9.54 3.37
CA GLU A 734 -38.48 9.44 4.83
C GLU A 734 -38.22 10.82 5.46
N HIS A 735 -37.45 11.67 4.78
CA HIS A 735 -37.16 13.05 5.23
C HIS A 735 -38.09 14.12 4.65
N LYS A 736 -39.15 13.73 3.93
CA LYS A 736 -40.19 14.62 3.35
C LYS A 736 -39.67 15.74 2.42
N THR A 737 -38.56 15.55 1.72
CA THR A 737 -37.94 16.58 0.87
C THR A 737 -38.40 16.55 -0.59
N PHE A 738 -38.74 15.37 -1.13
CA PHE A 738 -39.35 15.14 -2.47
C PHE A 738 -38.76 15.92 -3.66
N THR A 739 -37.47 16.26 -3.62
CA THR A 739 -36.82 17.11 -4.63
C THR A 739 -36.60 16.36 -5.94
N PHE A 740 -36.03 15.15 -5.88
CA PHE A 740 -35.83 14.29 -7.04
C PHE A 740 -37.16 13.84 -7.66
N GLY A 741 -38.15 13.50 -6.83
CA GLY A 741 -39.50 13.16 -7.30
C GLY A 741 -40.16 14.32 -8.06
N ARG A 742 -40.05 15.55 -7.57
CA ARG A 742 -40.55 16.75 -8.27
C ARG A 742 -39.79 17.06 -9.56
N LEU A 743 -38.46 16.85 -9.60
CA LEU A 743 -37.68 17.01 -10.82
C LEU A 743 -38.08 15.98 -11.90
N ILE A 744 -38.32 14.72 -11.52
CA ILE A 744 -38.85 13.68 -12.41
C ILE A 744 -40.20 14.10 -12.99
N MET A 745 -41.16 14.46 -12.13
CA MET A 745 -42.52 14.86 -12.55
C MET A 745 -42.56 16.14 -13.40
N LYS A 746 -41.54 17.02 -13.27
CA LYS A 746 -41.39 18.24 -14.07
C LYS A 746 -40.75 17.98 -15.44
N ASN A 747 -39.73 17.13 -15.50
CA ASN A 747 -38.85 17.03 -16.67
C ASN A 747 -39.11 15.78 -17.54
N VAL A 748 -39.61 14.67 -16.99
CA VAL A 748 -39.75 13.39 -17.72
C VAL A 748 -41.07 13.33 -18.50
N PRO A 749 -41.06 13.05 -19.82
CA PRO A 749 -42.28 12.96 -20.62
C PRO A 749 -43.24 11.87 -20.13
N MET A 750 -44.55 12.12 -20.22
CA MET A 750 -45.60 11.15 -19.86
C MET A 750 -45.46 9.81 -20.61
N LYS A 751 -44.94 9.81 -21.85
CA LYS A 751 -44.62 8.58 -22.61
C LYS A 751 -43.58 7.72 -21.88
N ASN A 752 -42.49 8.33 -21.41
CA ASN A 752 -41.42 7.64 -20.69
C ASN A 752 -41.88 7.16 -19.31
N LEU A 753 -42.70 7.94 -18.59
CA LEU A 753 -43.34 7.49 -17.35
C LEU A 753 -44.24 6.27 -17.58
N CYS A 754 -45.01 6.25 -18.68
CA CYS A 754 -45.84 5.11 -19.10
C CYS A 754 -45.05 3.90 -19.64
N SER A 755 -43.82 4.08 -20.12
CA SER A 755 -42.87 2.97 -20.34
C SER A 755 -42.35 2.44 -19.00
N TRP A 756 -41.97 3.33 -18.08
CA TRP A 756 -41.38 2.97 -16.78
C TRP A 756 -42.34 2.15 -15.90
N THR A 757 -43.63 2.49 -15.86
CA THR A 757 -44.64 1.71 -15.10
C THR A 757 -44.80 0.27 -15.59
N LYS A 758 -44.40 -0.05 -16.83
CA LYS A 758 -44.46 -1.40 -17.42
C LYS A 758 -43.25 -2.27 -17.06
N CYS A 759 -42.07 -1.67 -16.86
CA CYS A 759 -40.84 -2.42 -16.56
C CYS A 759 -40.50 -2.49 -15.07
N ASN A 760 -40.72 -1.42 -14.30
CA ASN A 760 -40.09 -1.27 -13.00
C ASN A 760 -41.03 -0.57 -11.99
N ARG A 761 -41.36 -1.29 -10.91
CA ARG A 761 -42.30 -0.84 -9.86
C ARG A 761 -41.83 0.38 -9.05
N THR A 762 -40.60 0.84 -9.20
CA THR A 762 -40.11 2.05 -8.50
C THR A 762 -40.81 3.33 -8.95
N CYS A 763 -41.37 3.38 -10.17
CA CYS A 763 -42.19 4.49 -10.65
C CYS A 763 -43.38 4.78 -9.70
N TYR A 764 -43.98 3.76 -9.07
CA TYR A 764 -45.10 3.92 -8.12
C TYR A 764 -44.71 4.62 -6.79
N LEU A 765 -43.42 4.85 -6.53
CA LEU A 765 -42.98 5.69 -5.40
C LEU A 765 -43.32 7.17 -5.63
N LEU A 766 -43.36 7.62 -6.88
CA LEU A 766 -43.73 9.00 -7.26
C LEU A 766 -45.17 9.32 -6.86
N VAL A 767 -46.09 8.37 -7.03
CA VAL A 767 -47.52 8.46 -6.66
C VAL A 767 -47.74 8.74 -5.16
N ASN A 768 -46.73 8.44 -4.32
CA ASN A 768 -46.75 8.66 -2.88
C ASN A 768 -45.97 9.91 -2.44
N SER A 769 -45.62 10.80 -3.37
CA SER A 769 -45.01 12.10 -3.08
C SER A 769 -46.10 13.17 -3.05
N PRO A 770 -46.23 13.98 -1.98
CA PRO A 770 -47.13 15.13 -1.99
C PRO A 770 -46.63 16.15 -3.01
N THR A 771 -47.55 16.60 -3.86
CA THR A 771 -47.34 17.58 -4.94
C THR A 771 -46.76 18.88 -4.39
#